data_AF-A0A327M147-F1
#
_entry.id   AF-A0A327M147-F1
#
_cell.length_a   1.000
_cell.length_b   1.000
_cell.length_c   1.000
_cell.angle_alpha   90.00
_cell.angle_beta   90.00
_cell.angle_gamma   90.00
#
_symmetry.space_group_name_H-M   'P 1'
#
loop_
_entity.id
_entity.type
_entity.pdbx_description
1 polymer ?
#
loop_
_entity_poly.entity_id
_entity_poly.type
_entity_poly.pdbx_seq_one_letter_code
_entity_poly.pdbx_strand_id
1 'polypeptide(L)'
;MRIVVHIGLEQVGALRLQQVLDQKREQLLSKGVLYPRSPGGKNHTRLYMAVTDPAHIDPLRFNRGYILPEAQDALHAEVAAGLAREVETHRPELMILSASQLGSSLASRSELERLHALLAPLSDDIRILAHIDEQGRLLARRYAEQVFEGRAASLELELEMAGTSDWWDDALLDAHAIDPQAGQFLETQAPPFWLDYPRLVRHWEGVFGPGAVTLRPYDPALFYGSEVTEEIRAAFGIAPTIGKATPDTIPPEPAAAWLARARQLNALLLKVLSSRQKVLPRMLWRKFLTEIEIPGDPIAPGSLAEVSRAFEPANKALVKAHPALTPTSLKRDRALPAWQEVDPGNGYRASQYLLGFMWRIDKATREERKAKLDALARLENGTDPATPTPQPDTVTPTPDTGLSPTAQIVLPPLAKQNFAKLQHSSFAPHNRLGAVNEEELAAAYTPVPPRALLPGSTGNVIVGCMKNEAPYIVEWVAYHRAMGVDNFLIYTNDCTDGTTEILDRLQEMGVLQHRNNDNWKGNSPQQYALNQALKEGVIRNAEWITHIDVDEFINVRCGNGTLDDFFEHVPDATNVAMTWRLFGHNGVTRLSDDFVIDQFDTCAPKFCPKPHTVWGFKTMFRNIGAYEKISCHRPNKLDESFKSRVKWVNGSGRDMTGEAAENGWRSSKKSIGYDLLQLNHYALRSAESFLIKRQRGRALHVDRSIGINYWIRMDWSDFRDITIKRNIPRLRAEYDRLMADDTLRTWHQKGLAWHRAKAEELHAIPEFQDLYDQALKLKLTETERVAYALALDMES
;
A
#
# COMPACT_ATOMS: atom_id res chain seq x y z
N MET A 1 16.71 -5.10 -29.47
CA MET A 1 16.72 -4.81 -28.01
C MET A 1 17.33 -6.02 -27.32
N ARG A 2 18.10 -5.85 -26.23
CA ARG A 2 18.53 -6.97 -25.36
C ARG A 2 17.51 -7.18 -24.24
N ILE A 3 17.24 -8.43 -23.87
CA ILE A 3 16.47 -8.76 -22.67
C ILE A 3 17.43 -9.38 -21.65
N VAL A 4 17.43 -8.87 -20.42
CA VAL A 4 18.12 -9.52 -19.28
C VAL A 4 17.07 -9.99 -18.29
N VAL A 5 16.95 -11.30 -18.15
CA VAL A 5 16.10 -11.97 -17.16
C VAL A 5 16.92 -12.21 -15.90
N HIS A 6 16.71 -11.37 -14.90
CA HIS A 6 17.24 -11.56 -13.56
C HIS A 6 16.38 -12.58 -12.80
N ILE A 7 16.88 -13.81 -12.72
CA ILE A 7 16.18 -14.94 -12.10
C ILE A 7 16.27 -14.93 -10.56
N GLY A 8 17.01 -13.98 -10.00
CA GLY A 8 16.82 -13.41 -8.67
C GLY A 8 16.67 -14.41 -7.52
N LEU A 9 17.56 -15.41 -7.44
CA LEU A 9 17.54 -16.43 -6.38
C LEU A 9 17.15 -15.82 -5.02
N GLU A 10 16.24 -16.48 -4.31
CA GLU A 10 15.70 -15.95 -3.06
C GLU A 10 16.82 -15.82 -2.03
N GLN A 11 16.74 -14.81 -1.15
CA GLN A 11 17.75 -14.52 -0.12
C GLN A 11 19.14 -14.08 -0.62
N VAL A 12 19.27 -13.62 -1.88
CA VAL A 12 20.49 -12.95 -2.40
C VAL A 12 20.19 -11.58 -3.02
N GLY A 13 19.43 -10.76 -2.29
CA GLY A 13 19.29 -9.33 -2.59
C GLY A 13 18.34 -8.97 -3.74
N ALA A 14 17.65 -9.95 -4.35
CA ALA A 14 16.71 -9.70 -5.45
C ALA A 14 15.62 -8.67 -5.09
N LEU A 15 15.02 -8.78 -3.88
CA LEU A 15 14.05 -7.81 -3.37
C LEU A 15 14.61 -6.38 -3.40
N ARG A 16 15.85 -6.22 -2.95
CA ARG A 16 16.51 -4.93 -2.87
C ARG A 16 16.82 -4.36 -4.24
N LEU A 17 17.30 -5.18 -5.18
CA LEU A 17 17.49 -4.76 -6.57
C LEU A 17 16.17 -4.32 -7.22
N GLN A 18 15.10 -5.10 -7.05
CA GLN A 18 13.78 -4.78 -7.59
C GLN A 18 13.22 -3.46 -7.04
N GLN A 19 13.42 -3.17 -5.75
CA GLN A 19 13.05 -1.89 -5.16
C GLN A 19 13.79 -0.72 -5.81
N VAL A 20 15.11 -0.85 -6.02
CA VAL A 20 15.91 0.21 -6.63
C VAL A 20 15.58 0.36 -8.12
N LEU A 21 15.40 -0.73 -8.85
CA LEU A 21 14.95 -0.70 -10.25
C LEU A 21 13.59 0.00 -10.41
N ASP A 22 12.63 -0.26 -9.52
CA ASP A 22 11.34 0.44 -9.50
C ASP A 22 11.49 1.93 -9.19
N GLN A 23 12.27 2.29 -8.16
CA GLN A 23 12.56 3.69 -7.80
C GLN A 23 13.26 4.45 -8.93
N LYS A 24 14.10 3.77 -9.71
CA LYS A 24 14.88 4.35 -10.81
C LYS A 24 14.22 4.20 -12.17
N ARG A 25 12.99 3.68 -12.24
CA ARG A 25 12.34 3.27 -13.50
C ARG A 25 12.31 4.36 -14.56
N GLU A 26 11.85 5.57 -14.22
CA GLU A 26 11.77 6.67 -15.19
C GLU A 26 13.16 7.16 -15.63
N GLN A 27 14.13 7.13 -14.71
CA GLN A 27 15.51 7.47 -15.03
C GLN A 27 16.16 6.41 -15.95
N LEU A 28 15.89 5.13 -15.70
CA LEU A 28 16.31 4.01 -16.56
C LEU A 28 15.68 4.15 -17.95
N LEU A 29 14.39 4.47 -18.01
CA LEU A 29 13.66 4.64 -19.26
C LEU A 29 14.24 5.79 -20.10
N SER A 30 14.56 6.93 -19.47
CA SER A 30 15.24 8.06 -20.13
C SER A 30 16.63 7.72 -20.71
N LYS A 31 17.18 6.56 -20.33
CA LYS A 31 18.48 6.03 -20.75
C LYS A 31 18.34 4.80 -21.66
N GLY A 32 17.15 4.55 -22.21
CA GLY A 32 16.88 3.42 -23.11
C GLY A 32 16.74 2.08 -22.40
N VAL A 33 16.57 2.06 -21.07
CA VAL A 33 16.42 0.83 -20.27
C VAL A 33 14.99 0.71 -19.75
N LEU A 34 14.25 -0.27 -20.27
CA LEU A 34 12.88 -0.55 -19.84
C LEU A 34 12.89 -1.52 -18.65
N TYR A 35 12.29 -1.08 -17.55
CA TYR A 35 11.85 -1.96 -16.47
C TYR A 35 10.31 -1.98 -16.46
N PRO A 36 9.68 -2.97 -17.13
CA PRO A 36 8.26 -2.91 -17.46
C PRO A 36 7.36 -3.02 -16.22
N ARG A 37 6.08 -2.64 -16.38
CA ARG A 37 5.06 -2.71 -15.32
C ARG A 37 4.08 -3.86 -15.51
N SER A 38 3.77 -4.25 -16.75
CA SER A 38 2.77 -5.27 -17.07
C SER A 38 2.99 -6.64 -16.41
N PRO A 39 4.22 -7.13 -16.20
CA PRO A 39 4.43 -8.40 -15.51
C PRO A 39 4.46 -8.27 -13.98
N GLY A 40 4.28 -7.07 -13.43
CA GLY A 40 4.30 -6.74 -12.01
C GLY A 40 5.13 -5.48 -11.75
N GLY A 41 4.65 -4.59 -10.88
CA GLY A 41 5.27 -3.27 -10.70
C GLY A 41 6.63 -3.26 -10.00
N LYS A 42 6.98 -4.26 -9.17
CA LYS A 42 8.30 -4.34 -8.51
C LYS A 42 8.95 -5.69 -8.75
N ASN A 43 8.37 -6.75 -8.20
CA ASN A 43 8.68 -8.13 -8.58
C ASN A 43 7.75 -8.52 -9.72
N HIS A 44 8.29 -9.04 -10.83
CA HIS A 44 7.54 -9.49 -12.00
C HIS A 44 6.81 -10.82 -11.76
N THR A 45 6.06 -10.92 -10.66
CA THR A 45 5.37 -12.14 -10.23
C THR A 45 4.34 -12.67 -11.23
N ARG A 46 3.76 -11.80 -12.08
CA ARG A 46 2.84 -12.25 -13.14
C ARG A 46 3.58 -12.99 -14.26
N LEU A 47 4.83 -12.58 -14.55
CA LEU A 47 5.69 -13.34 -15.48
C LEU A 47 5.94 -14.74 -14.94
N TYR A 48 6.33 -14.86 -13.68
CA TYR A 48 6.55 -16.15 -13.04
C TYR A 48 5.31 -17.07 -13.12
N MET A 49 4.15 -16.60 -12.63
CA MET A 49 2.91 -17.40 -12.67
C MET A 49 2.45 -17.77 -14.09
N ALA A 50 2.78 -16.94 -15.09
CA ALA A 50 2.46 -17.23 -16.49
C ALA A 50 3.26 -18.41 -17.07
N VAL A 51 4.50 -18.61 -16.60
CA VAL A 51 5.46 -19.51 -17.24
C VAL A 51 5.73 -20.81 -16.48
N THR A 52 5.37 -20.91 -15.19
CA THR A 52 5.40 -22.17 -14.43
C THR A 52 4.64 -23.27 -15.16
N ASP A 53 5.06 -24.53 -15.02
CA ASP A 53 4.39 -25.65 -15.69
C ASP A 53 2.93 -25.75 -15.18
N PRO A 54 1.93 -26.01 -16.04
CA PRO A 54 0.56 -26.21 -15.57
C PRO A 54 0.41 -27.25 -14.46
N ALA A 55 1.22 -28.32 -14.47
CA ALA A 55 1.27 -29.34 -13.43
C ALA A 55 2.03 -28.90 -12.16
N HIS A 56 2.89 -27.88 -12.28
CA HIS A 56 3.58 -27.26 -11.15
C HIS A 56 2.71 -26.16 -10.53
N ILE A 57 1.79 -26.56 -9.65
CA ILE A 57 0.95 -25.60 -8.93
C ILE A 57 1.74 -24.98 -7.77
N ASP A 58 2.28 -23.79 -7.99
CA ASP A 58 3.05 -23.04 -7.00
C ASP A 58 2.16 -22.27 -5.99
N PRO A 59 2.72 -21.80 -4.85
CA PRO A 59 1.98 -21.04 -3.86
C PRO A 59 1.31 -19.76 -4.38
N LEU A 60 1.91 -19.04 -5.33
CA LEU A 60 1.33 -17.81 -5.88
C LEU A 60 0.15 -18.12 -6.79
N ARG A 61 0.27 -19.10 -7.71
CA ARG A 61 -0.86 -19.53 -8.55
C ARG A 61 -2.01 -20.05 -7.70
N PHE A 62 -1.72 -20.85 -6.67
CA PHE A 62 -2.73 -21.35 -5.74
C PHE A 62 -3.49 -20.22 -5.04
N ASN A 63 -2.76 -19.27 -4.45
CA ASN A 63 -3.37 -18.20 -3.66
C ASN A 63 -4.01 -17.08 -4.51
N ARG A 64 -3.64 -16.95 -5.79
CA ARG A 64 -4.14 -15.88 -6.68
C ARG A 64 -5.16 -16.36 -7.73
N GLY A 65 -5.55 -17.63 -7.70
CA GLY A 65 -6.61 -18.16 -8.55
C GLY A 65 -6.19 -18.48 -9.99
N TYR A 66 -4.90 -18.77 -10.21
CA TYR A 66 -4.35 -19.15 -11.52
C TYR A 66 -4.00 -20.65 -11.57
N ILE A 67 -4.69 -21.47 -10.78
CA ILE A 67 -4.49 -22.93 -10.74
C ILE A 67 -4.99 -23.57 -12.04
N LEU A 68 -6.13 -23.10 -12.55
CA LEU A 68 -6.75 -23.64 -13.76
C LEU A 68 -5.91 -23.29 -15.00
N PRO A 69 -5.64 -24.26 -15.90
CA PRO A 69 -4.85 -24.03 -17.12
C PRO A 69 -5.35 -22.85 -17.95
N GLU A 70 -6.67 -22.69 -18.11
CA GLU A 70 -7.26 -21.62 -18.92
C GLU A 70 -6.97 -20.24 -18.33
N ALA A 71 -7.03 -20.11 -17.00
CA ALA A 71 -6.72 -18.88 -16.29
C ALA A 71 -5.22 -18.55 -16.41
N GLN A 72 -4.36 -19.56 -16.36
CA GLN A 72 -2.92 -19.39 -16.53
C GLN A 72 -2.55 -19.00 -17.97
N ASP A 73 -3.16 -19.63 -18.97
CA ASP A 73 -2.91 -19.32 -20.38
C ASP A 73 -3.41 -17.91 -20.73
N ALA A 74 -4.54 -17.48 -20.17
CA ALA A 74 -5.01 -16.10 -20.27
C ALA A 74 -3.98 -15.12 -19.66
N LEU A 75 -3.44 -15.44 -18.48
CA LEU A 75 -2.38 -14.64 -17.85
C LEU A 75 -1.12 -14.60 -18.72
N HIS A 76 -0.73 -15.72 -19.31
CA HIS A 76 0.42 -15.82 -20.21
C HIS A 76 0.25 -14.92 -21.43
N ALA A 77 -0.92 -14.96 -22.08
CA ALA A 77 -1.24 -14.08 -23.20
C ALA A 77 -1.28 -12.60 -22.79
N GLU A 78 -1.83 -12.27 -21.63
CA GLU A 78 -1.92 -10.90 -21.11
C GLU A 78 -0.53 -10.31 -20.84
N VAL A 79 0.36 -11.09 -20.21
CA VAL A 79 1.74 -10.68 -19.94
C VAL A 79 2.51 -10.48 -21.25
N ALA A 80 2.39 -11.40 -22.20
CA ALA A 80 3.02 -11.28 -23.52
C ALA A 80 2.56 -10.01 -24.25
N ALA A 81 1.25 -9.76 -24.31
CA ALA A 81 0.69 -8.57 -24.93
C ALA A 81 1.08 -7.28 -24.21
N GLY A 82 1.14 -7.30 -22.87
CA GLY A 82 1.59 -6.18 -22.05
C GLY A 82 3.04 -5.78 -22.36
N LEU A 83 3.94 -6.76 -22.39
CA LEU A 83 5.34 -6.54 -22.73
C LEU A 83 5.50 -6.02 -24.16
N ALA A 84 4.80 -6.61 -25.14
CA ALA A 84 4.83 -6.15 -26.53
C ALA A 84 4.41 -4.69 -26.66
N ARG A 85 3.34 -4.26 -25.96
CA ARG A 85 2.89 -2.86 -25.95
C ARG A 85 3.92 -1.93 -25.34
N GLU A 86 4.53 -2.30 -24.21
CA GLU A 86 5.55 -1.46 -23.56
C GLU A 86 6.81 -1.33 -24.42
N VAL A 87 7.23 -2.42 -25.09
CA VAL A 87 8.35 -2.41 -26.04
C VAL A 87 8.05 -1.53 -27.25
N GLU A 88 6.87 -1.63 -27.86
CA GLU A 88 6.51 -0.78 -29.00
C GLU A 88 6.43 0.70 -28.62
N THR A 89 5.88 0.99 -27.42
CA THR A 89 5.71 2.36 -26.92
C THR A 89 7.05 3.03 -26.65
N HIS A 90 7.98 2.32 -26.00
CA HIS A 90 9.21 2.92 -25.48
C HIS A 90 10.45 2.65 -26.33
N ARG A 91 10.40 1.65 -27.22
CA ARG A 91 11.50 1.22 -28.10
C ARG A 91 12.86 1.16 -27.40
N PRO A 92 12.97 0.46 -26.25
CA PRO A 92 14.17 0.48 -25.44
C PRO A 92 15.32 -0.30 -26.10
N GLU A 93 16.55 0.02 -25.70
CA GLU A 93 17.75 -0.73 -26.08
C GLU A 93 17.91 -1.99 -25.23
N LEU A 94 17.55 -1.90 -23.94
CA LEU A 94 17.63 -2.95 -22.94
C LEU A 94 16.30 -3.08 -22.19
N MET A 95 15.81 -4.30 -22.01
CA MET A 95 14.71 -4.61 -21.10
C MET A 95 15.20 -5.49 -19.95
N ILE A 96 14.87 -5.09 -18.73
CA ILE A 96 15.19 -5.85 -17.51
C ILE A 96 13.91 -6.52 -17.02
N LEU A 97 13.93 -7.85 -16.91
CA LEU A 97 12.87 -8.62 -16.26
C LEU A 97 13.42 -9.17 -14.95
N SER A 98 12.74 -8.98 -13.82
CA SER A 98 13.20 -9.56 -12.55
C SER A 98 12.06 -10.18 -11.76
N ALA A 99 12.18 -11.48 -11.51
CA ALA A 99 11.33 -12.20 -10.58
C ALA A 99 12.18 -13.21 -9.80
N SER A 100 12.09 -13.15 -8.47
CA SER A 100 12.96 -13.94 -7.60
C SER A 100 12.63 -15.43 -7.59
N GLN A 101 11.40 -15.74 -7.97
CA GLN A 101 10.86 -17.10 -8.03
C GLN A 101 11.40 -17.86 -9.24
N LEU A 102 11.83 -17.18 -10.31
CA LEU A 102 12.21 -17.85 -11.56
C LEU A 102 13.36 -18.84 -11.31
N GLY A 103 14.42 -18.40 -10.66
CA GLY A 103 15.59 -19.26 -10.41
C GLY A 103 15.37 -20.30 -9.33
N SER A 104 14.44 -20.08 -8.41
CA SER A 104 14.19 -20.98 -7.28
C SER A 104 13.07 -22.00 -7.50
N SER A 105 12.24 -21.82 -8.53
CA SER A 105 11.07 -22.66 -8.80
C SER A 105 11.08 -23.31 -10.19
N LEU A 106 11.60 -22.65 -11.25
CA LEU A 106 11.58 -23.24 -12.59
C LEU A 106 12.65 -24.34 -12.70
N ALA A 107 12.24 -25.56 -12.39
CA ALA A 107 13.09 -26.75 -12.30
C ALA A 107 12.99 -27.62 -13.57
N SER A 108 11.91 -27.45 -14.35
CA SER A 108 11.63 -28.27 -15.53
C SER A 108 12.04 -27.56 -16.82
N ARG A 109 12.33 -28.36 -17.86
CA ARG A 109 12.61 -27.81 -19.20
C ARG A 109 11.38 -27.12 -19.81
N SER A 110 10.18 -27.64 -19.56
CA SER A 110 8.93 -27.06 -20.09
C SER A 110 8.69 -25.63 -19.59
N GLU A 111 9.06 -25.35 -18.34
CA GLU A 111 8.96 -24.01 -17.75
C GLU A 111 9.87 -22.99 -18.46
N LEU A 112 11.11 -23.39 -18.72
CA LEU A 112 12.05 -22.56 -19.46
C LEU A 112 11.61 -22.35 -20.91
N GLU A 113 11.08 -23.40 -21.56
CA GLU A 113 10.54 -23.32 -22.92
C GLU A 113 9.33 -22.37 -22.99
N ARG A 114 8.43 -22.39 -21.99
CA ARG A 114 7.32 -21.44 -21.89
C ARG A 114 7.81 -20.01 -21.73
N LEU A 115 8.77 -19.76 -20.83
CA LEU A 115 9.38 -18.44 -20.67
C LEU A 115 10.06 -17.96 -21.95
N HIS A 116 10.81 -18.84 -22.62
CA HIS A 116 11.47 -18.53 -23.88
C HIS A 116 10.44 -18.20 -24.97
N ALA A 117 9.37 -18.99 -25.10
CA ALA A 117 8.30 -18.75 -26.08
C ALA A 117 7.58 -17.40 -25.85
N LEU A 118 7.43 -16.97 -24.60
CA LEU A 118 6.86 -15.66 -24.26
C LEU A 118 7.77 -14.50 -24.68
N LEU A 119 9.09 -14.68 -24.57
CA LEU A 119 10.09 -13.60 -24.79
C LEU A 119 10.66 -13.56 -26.21
N ALA A 120 10.76 -14.69 -26.90
CA ALA A 120 11.34 -14.80 -28.25
C ALA A 120 10.69 -13.85 -29.28
N PRO A 121 9.37 -13.58 -29.26
CA PRO A 121 8.77 -12.59 -30.16
C PRO A 121 9.30 -11.15 -29.98
N LEU A 122 9.92 -10.85 -28.83
CA LEU A 122 10.41 -9.51 -28.49
C LEU A 122 11.91 -9.35 -28.75
N SER A 123 12.69 -10.42 -28.68
CA SER A 123 14.14 -10.39 -28.84
C SER A 123 14.74 -11.78 -29.02
N ASP A 124 15.75 -11.88 -29.89
CA ASP A 124 16.64 -13.05 -29.99
C ASP A 124 17.88 -12.94 -29.07
N ASP A 125 18.16 -11.77 -28.49
CA ASP A 125 19.22 -11.56 -27.49
C ASP A 125 18.62 -11.56 -26.07
N ILE A 126 18.48 -12.76 -25.49
CA ILE A 126 17.98 -12.98 -24.13
C ILE A 126 19.12 -13.50 -23.26
N ARG A 127 19.40 -12.82 -22.15
CA ARG A 127 20.45 -13.16 -21.19
C ARG A 127 19.84 -13.47 -19.84
N ILE A 128 20.44 -14.43 -19.14
CA ILE A 128 20.03 -14.85 -17.82
C ILE A 128 21.05 -14.33 -16.80
N LEU A 129 20.57 -13.70 -15.75
CA LEU A 129 21.40 -13.13 -14.69
C LEU A 129 20.95 -13.69 -13.34
N ALA A 130 21.91 -14.17 -12.55
CA ALA A 130 21.68 -14.54 -11.16
C ALA A 130 22.77 -13.99 -10.24
N HIS A 131 22.36 -13.47 -9.10
CA HIS A 131 23.27 -13.26 -7.98
C HIS A 131 23.33 -14.55 -7.17
N ILE A 132 24.49 -14.89 -6.63
CA ILE A 132 24.73 -16.08 -5.83
C ILE A 132 25.53 -15.74 -4.57
N ASP A 133 25.37 -16.54 -3.53
CA ASP A 133 26.18 -16.49 -2.31
C ASP A 133 26.75 -17.89 -2.04
N GLU A 134 27.64 -17.99 -1.07
CA GLU A 134 28.15 -19.26 -0.58
C GLU A 134 27.00 -20.14 -0.06
N GLN A 135 27.01 -21.42 -0.43
CA GLN A 135 25.88 -22.33 -0.28
C GLN A 135 25.46 -22.53 1.18
N GLY A 136 26.39 -22.59 2.14
CA GLY A 136 26.06 -22.70 3.57
C GLY A 136 25.32 -21.47 4.10
N ARG A 137 25.79 -20.26 3.75
CA ARG A 137 25.09 -19.00 4.11
C ARG A 137 23.72 -18.91 3.48
N LEU A 138 23.63 -19.23 2.19
CA LEU A 138 22.37 -19.14 1.45
C LEU A 138 21.36 -20.18 1.95
N LEU A 139 21.81 -21.40 2.23
CA LEU A 139 20.98 -22.46 2.78
C LEU A 139 20.37 -22.06 4.14
N ALA A 140 21.14 -21.45 5.04
CA ALA A 140 20.62 -20.99 6.33
C ALA A 140 19.47 -19.98 6.16
N ARG A 141 19.65 -18.97 5.29
CA ARG A 141 18.60 -17.97 5.01
C ARG A 141 17.39 -18.57 4.29
N ARG A 142 17.63 -19.45 3.32
CA ARG A 142 16.56 -20.10 2.54
C ARG A 142 15.75 -21.07 3.40
N TYR A 143 16.40 -21.85 4.24
CA TYR A 143 15.74 -22.76 5.17
C TYR A 143 14.79 -22.01 6.10
N ALA A 144 15.25 -20.89 6.65
CA ALA A 144 14.44 -20.02 7.49
C ALA A 144 13.15 -19.54 6.77
N GLU A 145 13.29 -19.07 5.53
CA GLU A 145 12.16 -18.69 4.69
C GLU A 145 11.20 -19.87 4.44
N GLN A 146 11.72 -21.04 4.05
CA GLN A 146 10.91 -22.23 3.81
C GLN A 146 10.15 -22.67 5.06
N VAL A 147 10.76 -22.61 6.25
CA VAL A 147 10.08 -22.88 7.52
C VAL A 147 8.94 -21.89 7.73
N PHE A 148 9.13 -20.59 7.47
CA PHE A 148 8.01 -19.66 7.52
C PHE A 148 6.98 -19.90 6.41
N GLU A 149 7.39 -20.47 5.28
CA GLU A 149 6.52 -20.95 4.20
C GLU A 149 5.77 -22.25 4.48
N GLY A 150 6.05 -22.92 5.60
CA GLY A 150 5.33 -24.12 6.04
C GLY A 150 6.16 -25.41 5.95
N ARG A 151 7.47 -25.32 5.70
CA ARG A 151 8.37 -26.48 5.71
C ARG A 151 8.38 -27.14 7.09
N ALA A 152 8.23 -28.46 7.10
CA ALA A 152 8.26 -29.26 8.33
C ALA A 152 9.53 -30.11 8.47
N ALA A 153 10.27 -30.31 7.39
CA ALA A 153 11.55 -31.00 7.39
C ALA A 153 12.65 -30.18 8.09
N SER A 154 13.57 -30.87 8.75
CA SER A 154 14.80 -30.31 9.31
C SER A 154 15.83 -30.05 8.19
N LEU A 155 16.96 -29.44 8.56
CA LEU A 155 18.14 -29.32 7.70
C LEU A 155 18.92 -30.65 7.55
N GLU A 156 18.50 -31.72 8.24
CA GLU A 156 19.12 -33.04 8.12
C GLU A 156 19.05 -33.56 6.69
N LEU A 157 17.97 -33.23 5.93
CA LEU A 157 17.84 -33.60 4.52
C LEU A 157 19.03 -33.07 3.70
N GLU A 158 19.32 -31.77 3.78
CA GLU A 158 20.43 -31.17 3.05
C GLU A 158 21.81 -31.68 3.52
N LEU A 159 21.95 -32.00 4.81
CA LEU A 159 23.19 -32.53 5.36
C LEU A 159 23.44 -33.98 4.90
N GLU A 160 22.40 -34.81 4.84
CA GLU A 160 22.47 -36.18 4.32
C GLU A 160 22.81 -36.21 2.82
N MET A 161 22.31 -35.21 2.08
CA MET A 161 22.64 -35.01 0.66
C MET A 161 24.02 -34.39 0.41
N ALA A 162 24.69 -33.87 1.44
CA ALA A 162 25.96 -33.17 1.26
C ALA A 162 27.03 -34.12 0.70
N GLY A 163 27.42 -33.90 -0.55
CA GLY A 163 28.44 -34.70 -1.23
C GLY A 163 27.90 -35.84 -2.10
N THR A 164 26.59 -35.92 -2.33
CA THR A 164 26.05 -36.75 -3.40
C THR A 164 26.50 -36.25 -4.77
N SER A 165 26.42 -37.12 -5.78
CA SER A 165 26.83 -36.78 -7.15
C SER A 165 25.82 -35.94 -7.91
N ASP A 166 24.56 -35.87 -7.46
CA ASP A 166 23.45 -35.23 -8.18
C ASP A 166 22.48 -34.48 -7.24
N TRP A 167 23.00 -33.46 -6.55
CA TRP A 167 22.23 -32.63 -5.61
C TRP A 167 20.89 -32.13 -6.17
N TRP A 168 20.87 -31.74 -7.44
CA TRP A 168 19.69 -31.17 -8.08
C TRP A 168 18.56 -32.20 -8.18
N ASP A 169 18.87 -33.37 -8.73
CA ASP A 169 17.87 -34.42 -8.92
C ASP A 169 17.50 -35.01 -7.54
N ASP A 170 18.46 -35.20 -6.63
CA ASP A 170 18.23 -35.65 -5.24
C ASP A 170 17.31 -34.70 -4.47
N ALA A 171 17.49 -33.37 -4.59
CA ALA A 171 16.62 -32.37 -3.96
C ALA A 171 15.17 -32.45 -4.46
N LEU A 172 14.98 -32.86 -5.72
CA LEU A 172 13.68 -33.01 -6.35
C LEU A 172 13.06 -34.40 -6.10
N LEU A 173 13.85 -35.39 -5.65
CA LEU A 173 13.37 -36.72 -5.27
C LEU A 173 12.44 -36.67 -4.04
N ASP A 174 12.61 -35.72 -3.12
CA ASP A 174 11.71 -35.60 -1.97
C ASP A 174 10.46 -34.74 -2.24
N ALA A 175 10.42 -34.02 -3.35
CA ALA A 175 9.40 -33.02 -3.67
C ALA A 175 8.08 -33.60 -4.24
N HIS A 176 7.98 -34.92 -4.39
CA HIS A 176 7.15 -35.61 -5.39
C HIS A 176 5.64 -35.37 -5.37
N ALA A 177 5.04 -34.81 -4.30
CA ALA A 177 3.60 -34.60 -4.23
C ALA A 177 3.26 -33.14 -3.95
N ILE A 178 3.06 -32.37 -5.02
CA ILE A 178 2.37 -31.07 -4.95
C ILE A 178 0.91 -31.35 -4.58
N ASP A 179 0.53 -31.00 -3.36
CA ASP A 179 -0.83 -31.08 -2.84
C ASP A 179 -1.18 -29.76 -2.14
N PRO A 180 -1.65 -28.75 -2.89
CA PRO A 180 -1.93 -27.44 -2.35
C PRO A 180 -3.01 -27.45 -1.25
N GLN A 181 -3.93 -28.42 -1.28
CA GLN A 181 -4.95 -28.57 -0.23
C GLN A 181 -4.35 -29.08 1.09
N ALA A 182 -3.30 -29.90 1.01
CA ALA A 182 -2.51 -30.32 2.17
C ALA A 182 -1.41 -29.31 2.55
N GLY A 183 -1.29 -28.18 1.85
CA GLY A 183 -0.23 -27.19 2.07
C GLY A 183 1.15 -27.63 1.59
N GLN A 184 1.21 -28.60 0.67
CA GLN A 184 2.45 -29.14 0.12
C GLN A 184 2.76 -28.49 -1.23
N PHE A 185 3.91 -27.82 -1.30
CA PHE A 185 4.44 -27.13 -2.48
C PHE A 185 5.92 -27.45 -2.63
N LEU A 186 6.39 -27.53 -3.88
CA LEU A 186 7.79 -27.82 -4.18
C LEU A 186 8.73 -26.79 -3.55
N GLU A 187 8.43 -25.49 -3.74
CA GLU A 187 9.27 -24.38 -3.26
C GLU A 187 9.43 -24.38 -1.74
N THR A 188 8.43 -24.90 -1.03
CA THR A 188 8.40 -24.92 0.43
C THR A 188 9.08 -26.16 0.99
N GLN A 189 8.81 -27.35 0.43
CA GLN A 189 9.20 -28.61 1.07
C GLN A 189 10.53 -29.15 0.55
N ALA A 190 10.84 -28.92 -0.72
CA ALA A 190 12.04 -29.45 -1.32
C ALA A 190 13.29 -28.73 -0.79
N PRO A 191 14.41 -29.44 -0.58
CA PRO A 191 15.71 -28.82 -0.51
C PRO A 191 15.95 -27.88 -1.71
N PRO A 192 16.70 -26.78 -1.55
CA PRO A 192 16.97 -25.86 -2.64
C PRO A 192 17.89 -26.51 -3.69
N PHE A 193 17.28 -27.19 -4.68
CA PHE A 193 17.96 -27.88 -5.78
C PHE A 193 18.93 -26.96 -6.55
N TRP A 194 18.59 -25.67 -6.62
CA TRP A 194 19.33 -24.63 -7.33
C TRP A 194 20.63 -24.17 -6.65
N LEU A 195 20.99 -24.72 -5.47
CA LEU A 195 22.33 -24.54 -4.89
C LEU A 195 23.44 -25.20 -5.72
N ASP A 196 23.10 -26.17 -6.58
CA ASP A 196 23.99 -26.67 -7.63
C ASP A 196 24.05 -25.66 -8.78
N TYR A 197 24.87 -24.62 -8.61
CA TYR A 197 25.04 -23.56 -9.61
C TYR A 197 25.56 -24.08 -10.97
N PRO A 198 26.49 -25.05 -11.07
CA PRO A 198 26.83 -25.64 -12.36
C PRO A 198 25.65 -26.28 -13.07
N ARG A 199 24.78 -27.01 -12.34
CA ARG A 199 23.54 -27.56 -12.91
C ARG A 199 22.54 -26.46 -13.27
N LEU A 200 22.39 -25.42 -12.45
CA LEU A 200 21.57 -24.24 -12.76
C LEU A 200 22.00 -23.61 -14.08
N VAL A 201 23.29 -23.36 -14.29
CA VAL A 201 23.83 -22.82 -15.55
C VAL A 201 23.46 -23.72 -16.72
N ARG A 202 23.76 -25.03 -16.63
CA ARG A 202 23.43 -25.98 -17.71
C ARG A 202 21.92 -26.06 -18.00
N HIS A 203 21.08 -25.98 -16.98
CA HIS A 203 19.63 -26.04 -17.10
C HIS A 203 19.11 -24.84 -17.91
N TRP A 204 19.50 -23.63 -17.53
CA TRP A 204 19.09 -22.39 -18.22
C TRP A 204 19.71 -22.27 -19.62
N GLU A 205 21.00 -22.58 -19.79
CA GLU A 205 21.66 -22.56 -21.10
C GLU A 205 21.14 -23.63 -22.07
N GLY A 206 20.55 -24.71 -21.56
CA GLY A 206 19.90 -25.74 -22.37
C GLY A 206 18.70 -25.25 -23.17
N VAL A 207 18.13 -24.10 -22.81
CA VAL A 207 17.02 -23.45 -23.53
C VAL A 207 17.43 -22.09 -24.11
N PHE A 208 18.15 -21.26 -23.34
CA PHE A 208 18.53 -19.90 -23.76
C PHE A 208 19.86 -19.84 -24.52
N GLY A 209 20.56 -20.98 -24.67
CA GLY A 209 21.79 -21.12 -25.42
C GLY A 209 23.07 -21.06 -24.56
N PRO A 210 24.20 -21.62 -25.05
CA PRO A 210 25.47 -21.61 -24.33
C PRO A 210 25.98 -20.19 -24.08
N GLY A 211 26.47 -19.92 -22.87
CA GLY A 211 26.95 -18.60 -22.45
C GLY A 211 25.83 -17.57 -22.21
N ALA A 212 24.57 -17.99 -22.16
CA ALA A 212 23.46 -17.08 -21.85
C ALA A 212 23.40 -16.70 -20.36
N VAL A 213 23.99 -17.50 -19.47
CA VAL A 213 23.91 -17.30 -18.01
C VAL A 213 25.13 -16.57 -17.48
N THR A 214 24.89 -15.51 -16.70
CA THR A 214 25.92 -14.80 -15.94
C THR A 214 25.63 -14.91 -14.45
N LEU A 215 26.61 -15.40 -13.69
CA LEU A 215 26.56 -15.41 -12.22
C LEU A 215 27.37 -14.24 -11.65
N ARG A 216 26.83 -13.60 -10.61
CA ARG A 216 27.44 -12.46 -9.91
C ARG A 216 27.39 -12.67 -8.40
N PRO A 217 28.33 -12.10 -7.62
CA PRO A 217 28.33 -12.28 -6.18
C PRO A 217 27.24 -11.43 -5.52
N TYR A 218 26.66 -11.95 -4.46
CA TYR A 218 25.86 -11.16 -3.53
C TYR A 218 26.76 -10.57 -2.43
N ASP A 219 26.71 -9.24 -2.29
CA ASP A 219 27.35 -8.52 -1.18
C ASP A 219 26.28 -7.72 -0.43
N PRO A 220 25.92 -8.10 0.80
CA PRO A 220 24.88 -7.41 1.56
C PRO A 220 25.24 -5.95 1.86
N ALA A 221 26.52 -5.61 2.07
CA ALA A 221 26.92 -4.23 2.35
C ALA A 221 26.73 -3.35 1.11
N LEU A 222 27.05 -3.87 -0.07
CA LEU A 222 26.82 -3.17 -1.35
C LEU A 222 25.34 -3.01 -1.65
N PHE A 223 24.56 -4.09 -1.55
CA PHE A 223 23.14 -4.12 -1.93
C PHE A 223 22.27 -3.18 -1.08
N TYR A 224 22.56 -3.13 0.22
CA TYR A 224 21.83 -2.27 1.17
C TYR A 224 22.46 -0.88 1.31
N GLY A 225 23.64 -0.65 0.73
CA GLY A 225 24.29 0.65 0.65
C GLY A 225 23.74 1.57 -0.45
N SER A 226 24.33 2.76 -0.56
CA SER A 226 23.95 3.74 -1.60
C SER A 226 24.47 3.39 -3.00
N GLU A 227 25.50 2.54 -3.08
CA GLU A 227 26.22 2.18 -4.30
C GLU A 227 25.66 0.93 -5.00
N VAL A 228 24.55 0.36 -4.53
CA VAL A 228 23.84 -0.75 -5.21
C VAL A 228 23.47 -0.41 -6.66
N THR A 229 23.34 0.88 -7.00
CA THR A 229 23.14 1.35 -8.37
C THR A 229 24.32 1.03 -9.28
N GLU A 230 25.55 0.97 -8.76
CA GLU A 230 26.73 0.56 -9.52
C GLU A 230 26.71 -0.94 -9.81
N GLU A 231 26.21 -1.75 -8.86
CA GLU A 231 25.98 -3.17 -9.11
C GLU A 231 24.89 -3.37 -10.16
N ILE A 232 23.78 -2.65 -10.09
CA ILE A 232 22.74 -2.67 -11.14
C ILE A 232 23.35 -2.30 -12.51
N ARG A 233 24.15 -1.24 -12.57
CA ARG A 233 24.80 -0.84 -13.83
C ARG A 233 25.73 -1.93 -14.36
N ALA A 234 26.58 -2.50 -13.51
CA ALA A 234 27.51 -3.55 -13.89
C ALA A 234 26.81 -4.86 -14.28
N ALA A 235 25.76 -5.25 -13.55
CA ALA A 235 25.04 -6.49 -13.76
C ALA A 235 24.19 -6.48 -15.04
N PHE A 236 23.59 -5.33 -15.36
CA PHE A 236 22.72 -5.18 -16.53
C PHE A 236 23.40 -4.50 -17.73
N GLY A 237 24.66 -4.09 -17.61
CA GLY A 237 25.43 -3.45 -18.69
C GLY A 237 24.98 -2.02 -19.00
N ILE A 238 24.57 -1.26 -17.99
CA ILE A 238 24.06 0.11 -18.15
C ILE A 238 25.23 1.10 -18.05
N ALA A 239 25.65 1.62 -19.21
CA ALA A 239 26.73 2.59 -19.30
C ALA A 239 26.48 3.91 -18.53
N PRO A 240 25.32 4.59 -18.66
CA PRO A 240 25.09 5.85 -17.97
C PRO A 240 24.87 5.67 -16.46
N THR A 241 25.30 6.65 -15.66
CA THR A 241 24.98 6.68 -14.22
C THR A 241 23.47 6.82 -13.99
N ILE A 242 22.97 6.15 -12.95
CA ILE A 242 21.58 6.23 -12.45
C ILE A 242 21.54 6.84 -11.03
N GLY A 243 22.58 7.60 -10.67
CA GLY A 243 22.75 8.21 -9.35
C GLY A 243 22.92 7.17 -8.24
N LYS A 244 22.74 7.61 -6.99
CA LYS A 244 22.79 6.73 -5.80
C LYS A 244 21.40 6.22 -5.42
N ALA A 245 21.34 5.09 -4.73
CA ALA A 245 20.12 4.62 -4.06
C ALA A 245 20.06 5.15 -2.61
N THR A 246 18.85 5.26 -2.06
CA THR A 246 18.66 5.47 -0.63
C THR A 246 19.07 4.21 0.11
N PRO A 247 20.05 4.23 1.04
CA PRO A 247 20.43 3.05 1.81
C PRO A 247 19.26 2.44 2.59
N ASP A 248 19.36 1.15 2.87
CA ASP A 248 18.38 0.39 3.66
C ASP A 248 19.10 -0.54 4.65
N THR A 249 18.37 -1.14 5.59
CA THR A 249 18.94 -2.06 6.59
C THR A 249 18.90 -3.49 6.09
N ILE A 250 19.99 -4.22 6.30
CA ILE A 250 20.03 -5.67 6.06
C ILE A 250 19.00 -6.33 6.98
N PRO A 251 18.06 -7.13 6.45
CA PRO A 251 17.06 -7.82 7.25
C PRO A 251 17.72 -8.72 8.30
N PRO A 252 17.27 -8.69 9.56
CA PRO A 252 17.78 -9.60 10.57
C PRO A 252 17.36 -11.04 10.25
N GLU A 253 18.26 -11.98 10.49
CA GLU A 253 17.96 -13.41 10.38
C GLU A 253 17.22 -13.89 11.65
N PRO A 254 16.21 -14.77 11.51
CA PRO A 254 15.43 -15.26 12.63
C PRO A 254 16.25 -16.18 13.53
N ALA A 255 15.94 -16.18 14.83
CA ALA A 255 16.58 -17.05 15.81
C ALA A 255 16.40 -18.54 15.48
N ALA A 256 17.45 -19.34 15.63
CA ALA A 256 17.41 -20.79 15.37
C ALA A 256 16.37 -21.51 16.26
N ALA A 257 16.20 -21.08 17.51
CA ALA A 257 15.17 -21.62 18.41
C ALA A 257 13.74 -21.30 17.92
N TRP A 258 13.53 -20.12 17.30
CA TRP A 258 12.24 -19.79 16.69
C TRP A 258 11.96 -20.65 15.47
N LEU A 259 12.97 -20.88 14.62
CA LEU A 259 12.84 -21.81 13.49
C LEU A 259 12.49 -23.22 13.93
N ALA A 260 13.11 -23.74 15.00
CA ALA A 260 12.77 -25.04 15.59
C ALA A 260 11.29 -25.08 16.03
N ARG A 261 10.80 -24.04 16.73
CA ARG A 261 9.39 -23.93 17.13
C ARG A 261 8.45 -23.95 15.93
N ALA A 262 8.76 -23.15 14.91
CA ALA A 262 7.96 -22.99 13.71
C ALA A 262 7.89 -24.29 12.91
N ARG A 263 9.03 -24.96 12.68
CA ARG A 263 9.09 -26.25 12.00
C ARG A 263 8.28 -27.33 12.72
N GLN A 264 8.43 -27.44 14.05
CA GLN A 264 7.66 -28.40 14.85
C GLN A 264 6.15 -28.12 14.79
N LEU A 265 5.73 -26.85 14.75
CA LEU A 265 4.32 -26.51 14.55
C LEU A 265 3.85 -26.83 13.13
N ASN A 266 4.64 -26.51 12.11
CA ASN A 266 4.34 -26.84 10.71
C ASN A 266 4.09 -28.33 10.52
N ALA A 267 4.92 -29.18 11.14
CA ALA A 267 4.74 -30.63 11.09
C ALA A 267 3.35 -31.08 11.59
N LEU A 268 2.79 -30.40 12.58
CA LEU A 268 1.44 -30.69 13.06
C LEU A 268 0.35 -30.01 12.20
N LEU A 269 0.59 -28.80 11.71
CA LEU A 269 -0.34 -28.10 10.81
C LEU A 269 -0.53 -28.85 9.49
N LEU A 270 0.55 -29.37 8.90
CA LEU A 270 0.49 -30.22 7.71
C LEU A 270 -0.31 -31.51 7.96
N LYS A 271 -0.18 -32.13 9.15
CA LYS A 271 -1.03 -33.29 9.53
C LYS A 271 -2.50 -32.91 9.66
N VAL A 272 -2.80 -31.69 10.11
CA VAL A 272 -4.19 -31.20 10.16
C VAL A 272 -4.74 -30.99 8.75
N LEU A 273 -3.94 -30.42 7.85
CA LEU A 273 -4.35 -30.14 6.47
C LEU A 273 -4.42 -31.40 5.60
N SER A 274 -3.58 -32.40 5.86
CA SER A 274 -3.63 -33.68 5.13
C SER A 274 -4.95 -34.43 5.29
N SER A 275 -5.73 -34.13 6.35
CA SER A 275 -7.10 -34.63 6.49
C SER A 275 -8.05 -34.11 5.40
N ARG A 276 -7.68 -33.02 4.71
CA ARG A 276 -8.49 -32.25 3.74
C ARG A 276 -9.81 -31.72 4.29
N GLN A 277 -10.01 -31.82 5.61
CA GLN A 277 -11.20 -31.32 6.28
C GLN A 277 -11.01 -29.90 6.80
N LYS A 278 -9.77 -29.43 6.91
CA LYS A 278 -9.44 -28.11 7.45
C LYS A 278 -8.79 -27.25 6.37
N VAL A 279 -8.98 -25.94 6.50
CA VAL A 279 -8.38 -24.93 5.64
C VAL A 279 -7.62 -23.95 6.53
N LEU A 280 -6.37 -23.70 6.17
CA LEU A 280 -5.51 -22.75 6.87
C LEU A 280 -5.00 -21.70 5.87
N PRO A 281 -5.60 -20.50 5.84
CA PRO A 281 -5.13 -19.43 4.98
C PRO A 281 -3.68 -19.04 5.32
N ARG A 282 -2.88 -18.75 4.29
CA ARG A 282 -1.44 -18.46 4.41
C ARG A 282 -1.12 -17.35 5.42
N MET A 283 -1.90 -16.28 5.43
CA MET A 283 -1.73 -15.17 6.38
C MET A 283 -1.98 -15.58 7.84
N LEU A 284 -2.92 -16.50 8.06
CA LEU A 284 -3.18 -17.04 9.38
C LEU A 284 -2.06 -18.00 9.82
N TRP A 285 -1.53 -18.80 8.90
CA TRP A 285 -0.36 -19.65 9.14
C TRP A 285 0.83 -18.81 9.61
N ARG A 286 1.25 -17.79 8.84
CA ARG A 286 2.36 -16.91 9.21
C ARG A 286 2.14 -16.26 10.59
N LYS A 287 0.91 -15.84 10.86
CA LYS A 287 0.55 -15.24 12.16
C LYS A 287 0.76 -16.22 13.32
N PHE A 288 0.45 -17.52 13.16
CA PHE A 288 0.76 -18.52 14.19
C PHE A 288 2.26 -18.64 14.44
N LEU A 289 3.08 -18.59 13.39
CA LEU A 289 4.54 -18.68 13.52
C LEU A 289 5.12 -17.44 14.22
N THR A 290 4.58 -16.24 13.97
CA THR A 290 4.95 -15.03 14.71
C THR A 290 4.54 -15.08 16.18
N GLU A 291 3.36 -15.64 16.50
CA GLU A 291 2.87 -15.73 17.89
C GLU A 291 3.72 -16.65 18.79
N ILE A 292 4.57 -17.52 18.21
CA ILE A 292 5.46 -18.43 18.94
C ILE A 292 6.93 -17.99 18.93
N GLU A 293 7.22 -16.78 18.47
CA GLU A 293 8.56 -16.21 18.38
C GLU A 293 9.31 -16.25 19.72
N ILE A 294 10.64 -16.46 19.63
CA ILE A 294 11.56 -16.38 20.76
C ILE A 294 12.89 -15.75 20.28
N PRO A 295 13.48 -14.82 21.03
CA PRO A 295 14.78 -14.26 20.68
C PRO A 295 15.91 -15.30 20.80
N GLY A 296 16.99 -15.08 20.07
CA GLY A 296 18.18 -15.93 20.09
C GLY A 296 19.05 -15.70 18.86
N ASP A 297 20.15 -16.43 18.78
CA ASP A 297 21.07 -16.35 17.64
C ASP A 297 20.49 -17.08 16.42
N PRO A 298 20.76 -16.59 15.19
CA PRO A 298 20.38 -17.29 13.97
C PRO A 298 21.22 -18.56 13.75
N ILE A 299 20.87 -19.35 12.75
CA ILE A 299 21.67 -20.51 12.36
C ILE A 299 23.05 -20.01 11.87
N ALA A 300 24.12 -20.42 12.55
CA ALA A 300 25.46 -20.05 12.16
C ALA A 300 25.86 -20.80 10.87
N PRO A 301 26.17 -20.13 9.75
CA PRO A 301 26.49 -20.81 8.48
C PRO A 301 27.66 -21.80 8.59
N GLY A 302 28.61 -21.56 9.49
CA GLY A 302 29.72 -22.46 9.76
C GLY A 302 29.31 -23.87 10.26
N SER A 303 28.10 -24.05 10.80
CA SER A 303 27.59 -25.37 11.18
C SER A 303 27.08 -26.18 9.99
N LEU A 304 26.94 -25.56 8.82
CA LEU A 304 26.55 -26.18 7.54
C LEU A 304 27.77 -26.43 6.62
N ALA A 305 28.98 -26.49 7.21
CA ALA A 305 30.23 -26.56 6.47
C ALA A 305 30.39 -27.81 5.59
N GLU A 306 29.61 -28.86 5.82
CA GLU A 306 29.60 -30.07 4.99
C GLU A 306 29.01 -29.80 3.61
N VAL A 307 27.86 -29.13 3.55
CA VAL A 307 27.25 -28.64 2.30
C VAL A 307 28.21 -27.68 1.58
N SER A 308 28.77 -26.71 2.30
CA SER A 308 29.77 -25.79 1.76
C SER A 308 30.98 -26.51 1.15
N ARG A 309 31.46 -27.58 1.80
CA ARG A 309 32.62 -28.36 1.35
C ARG A 309 32.29 -29.15 0.09
N ALA A 310 31.09 -29.70 -0.02
CA ALA A 310 30.64 -30.46 -1.19
C ALA A 310 30.71 -29.63 -2.47
N PHE A 311 30.32 -28.35 -2.41
CA PHE A 311 30.32 -27.45 -3.57
C PHE A 311 31.65 -26.73 -3.84
N GLU A 312 32.64 -26.84 -2.94
CA GLU A 312 33.92 -26.12 -3.08
C GLU A 312 34.66 -26.39 -4.41
N PRO A 313 34.75 -27.64 -4.92
CA PRO A 313 35.37 -27.91 -6.21
C PRO A 313 34.63 -27.23 -7.38
N ALA A 314 33.30 -27.28 -7.36
CA ALA A 314 32.44 -26.63 -8.37
C ALA A 314 32.59 -25.10 -8.33
N ASN A 315 32.60 -24.51 -7.13
CA ASN A 315 32.77 -23.05 -6.95
C ASN A 315 34.10 -22.55 -7.53
N LYS A 316 35.18 -23.33 -7.42
CA LYS A 316 36.48 -22.98 -8.05
C LYS A 316 36.40 -22.93 -9.58
N ALA A 317 35.57 -23.77 -10.20
CA ALA A 317 35.33 -23.71 -11.64
C ALA A 317 34.47 -22.50 -12.02
N LEU A 318 33.43 -22.19 -11.24
CA LEU A 318 32.56 -21.02 -11.47
C LEU A 318 33.31 -19.70 -11.37
N VAL A 319 34.20 -19.55 -10.38
CA VAL A 319 35.04 -18.35 -10.23
C VAL A 319 35.93 -18.11 -11.47
N LYS A 320 36.34 -19.18 -12.16
CA LYS A 320 37.09 -19.04 -13.42
C LYS A 320 36.17 -18.72 -14.61
N ALA A 321 34.94 -19.22 -14.59
CA ALA A 321 33.97 -19.07 -15.70
C ALA A 321 33.24 -17.72 -15.69
N HIS A 322 33.01 -17.11 -14.52
CA HIS A 322 32.24 -15.87 -14.38
C HIS A 322 33.12 -14.73 -13.83
N PRO A 323 33.45 -13.71 -14.64
CA PRO A 323 34.41 -12.67 -14.28
C PRO A 323 34.07 -11.83 -13.05
N ALA A 324 32.78 -11.71 -12.70
CA ALA A 324 32.34 -10.97 -11.52
C ALA A 324 32.61 -11.72 -10.21
N LEU A 325 32.79 -13.04 -10.26
CA LEU A 325 33.08 -13.86 -9.08
C LEU A 325 34.57 -13.78 -8.76
N THR A 326 34.88 -13.40 -7.54
CA THR A 326 36.25 -13.34 -7.00
C THR A 326 36.55 -14.59 -6.16
N PRO A 327 37.83 -14.89 -5.86
CA PRO A 327 38.20 -15.98 -4.95
C PRO A 327 37.58 -15.88 -3.55
N THR A 328 37.13 -14.69 -3.14
CA THR A 328 36.47 -14.47 -1.84
C THR A 328 34.94 -14.58 -1.93
N SER A 329 34.35 -14.48 -3.12
CA SER A 329 32.89 -14.44 -3.31
C SER A 329 32.17 -15.66 -2.76
N LEU A 330 32.75 -16.85 -2.97
CA LEU A 330 32.17 -18.14 -2.54
C LEU A 330 33.05 -18.83 -1.48
N LYS A 331 33.79 -18.05 -0.71
CA LYS A 331 34.63 -18.57 0.37
C LYS A 331 33.75 -18.95 1.56
N ARG A 332 33.73 -20.25 1.89
CA ARG A 332 33.00 -20.79 3.05
C ARG A 332 33.44 -20.15 4.37
N ASP A 333 32.50 -20.12 5.30
CA ASP A 333 32.77 -19.74 6.68
C ASP A 333 33.66 -20.76 7.40
N ARG A 334 34.20 -20.34 8.55
CA ARG A 334 34.95 -21.24 9.42
C ARG A 334 34.01 -22.34 9.89
N ALA A 335 34.43 -23.59 9.70
CA ALA A 335 33.67 -24.74 10.17
C ALA A 335 33.45 -24.69 11.69
N LEU A 336 32.21 -24.94 12.09
CA LEU A 336 31.75 -25.14 13.46
C LEU A 336 31.33 -26.61 13.62
N PRO A 337 30.97 -27.08 14.84
CA PRO A 337 30.31 -28.38 14.99
C PRO A 337 29.11 -28.52 14.05
N ALA A 338 28.87 -29.74 13.57
CA ALA A 338 27.78 -30.04 12.66
C ALA A 338 26.45 -29.55 13.24
N TRP A 339 25.60 -28.98 12.39
CA TRP A 339 24.32 -28.44 12.79
C TRP A 339 23.47 -29.49 13.52
N GLN A 340 22.82 -29.06 14.59
CA GLN A 340 21.77 -29.80 15.28
C GLN A 340 20.63 -28.82 15.52
N GLU A 341 19.38 -29.31 15.49
CA GLU A 341 18.24 -28.47 15.80
C GLU A 341 18.35 -27.94 17.26
N VAL A 342 18.24 -26.62 17.40
CA VAL A 342 18.35 -25.94 18.70
C VAL A 342 17.10 -26.23 19.55
N ASP A 343 17.29 -26.36 20.86
CA ASP A 343 16.18 -26.49 21.80
C ASP A 343 15.20 -25.31 21.65
N PRO A 344 13.89 -25.57 21.48
CA PRO A 344 12.91 -24.51 21.23
C PRO A 344 12.67 -23.63 22.47
N GLY A 345 13.22 -23.96 23.64
CA GLY A 345 13.20 -23.15 24.85
C GLY A 345 11.85 -23.09 25.56
N ASN A 346 11.87 -22.68 26.82
CA ASN A 346 10.69 -22.43 27.67
C ASN A 346 9.70 -23.61 27.76
N GLY A 347 10.18 -24.85 27.63
CA GLY A 347 9.33 -26.05 27.68
C GLY A 347 8.31 -26.12 26.53
N TYR A 348 8.61 -25.48 25.39
CA TYR A 348 7.73 -25.39 24.23
C TYR A 348 7.21 -26.76 23.76
N ARG A 349 5.90 -26.81 23.48
CA ARG A 349 5.23 -27.98 22.90
C ARG A 349 4.30 -27.54 21.78
N ALA A 350 4.69 -27.79 20.53
CA ALA A 350 3.90 -27.40 19.36
C ALA A 350 2.43 -27.86 19.42
N SER A 351 2.15 -29.02 20.03
CA SER A 351 0.79 -29.54 20.18
C SER A 351 -0.11 -28.66 21.06
N GLN A 352 0.42 -28.04 22.11
CA GLN A 352 -0.35 -27.15 22.99
C GLN A 352 -0.76 -25.88 22.23
N TYR A 353 0.17 -25.29 21.47
CA TYR A 353 -0.10 -24.14 20.63
C TYR A 353 -1.10 -24.47 19.53
N LEU A 354 -0.93 -25.62 18.84
CA LEU A 354 -1.90 -26.07 17.85
C LEU A 354 -3.31 -26.19 18.43
N LEU A 355 -3.47 -26.78 19.61
CA LEU A 355 -4.77 -26.88 20.28
C LEU A 355 -5.34 -25.48 20.58
N GLY A 356 -4.51 -24.55 21.06
CA GLY A 356 -4.90 -23.14 21.26
C GLY A 356 -5.29 -22.43 19.96
N PHE A 357 -4.70 -22.81 18.83
CA PHE A 357 -4.96 -22.24 17.51
C PHE A 357 -6.11 -22.94 16.76
N MET A 358 -6.53 -24.13 17.18
CA MET A 358 -7.48 -24.97 16.45
C MET A 358 -8.81 -24.26 16.16
N TRP A 359 -9.33 -23.46 17.10
CA TRP A 359 -10.59 -22.73 16.89
C TRP A 359 -10.49 -21.70 15.76
N ARG A 360 -9.31 -21.10 15.52
CA ARG A 360 -9.06 -20.16 14.40
C ARG A 360 -9.01 -20.91 13.07
N ILE A 361 -8.43 -22.10 13.07
CA ILE A 361 -8.43 -23.01 11.91
C ILE A 361 -9.87 -23.45 11.60
N ASP A 362 -10.65 -23.82 12.61
CA ASP A 362 -12.05 -24.20 12.47
C ASP A 362 -12.91 -23.06 11.93
N LYS A 363 -12.66 -21.85 12.43
CA LYS A 363 -13.31 -20.64 11.94
C LYS A 363 -13.00 -20.41 10.46
N ALA A 364 -11.72 -20.42 10.08
CA ALA A 364 -11.30 -20.24 8.69
C ALA A 364 -11.90 -21.34 7.78
N THR A 365 -11.94 -22.58 8.26
CA THR A 365 -12.55 -23.72 7.55
C THR A 365 -14.03 -23.51 7.30
N ARG A 366 -14.79 -23.04 8.30
CA ARG A 366 -16.23 -22.74 8.14
C ARG A 366 -16.45 -21.61 7.14
N GLU A 367 -15.62 -20.58 7.19
CA GLU A 367 -15.69 -19.44 6.27
C GLU A 367 -15.42 -19.88 4.81
N GLU A 368 -14.41 -20.70 4.58
CA GLU A 368 -14.09 -21.24 3.24
C GLU A 368 -15.19 -22.17 2.71
N ARG A 369 -15.69 -23.09 3.53
CA ARG A 369 -16.79 -24.00 3.13
C ARG A 369 -18.06 -23.23 2.78
N LYS A 370 -18.38 -22.19 3.55
CA LYS A 370 -19.51 -21.30 3.24
C LYS A 370 -19.29 -20.62 1.89
N ALA A 371 -18.10 -20.09 1.62
CA ALA A 371 -17.79 -19.47 0.34
C ALA A 371 -17.91 -20.45 -0.85
N LYS A 372 -17.50 -21.72 -0.68
CA LYS A 372 -17.66 -22.77 -1.70
C LYS A 372 -19.12 -23.21 -1.91
N LEU A 373 -19.90 -23.33 -0.84
CA LEU A 373 -21.33 -23.61 -0.93
C LEU A 373 -22.07 -22.47 -1.64
N ASP A 374 -21.74 -21.22 -1.31
CA ASP A 374 -22.27 -20.03 -1.98
C ASP A 374 -21.88 -20.01 -3.46
N ALA A 375 -20.70 -20.53 -3.84
CA ALA A 375 -20.28 -20.67 -5.23
C ALA A 375 -20.99 -21.81 -5.98
N LEU A 376 -21.21 -22.97 -5.34
CA LEU A 376 -21.95 -24.11 -5.91
C LEU A 376 -23.44 -23.78 -6.10
N ALA A 377 -24.06 -23.08 -5.15
CA ALA A 377 -25.45 -22.64 -5.29
C ALA A 377 -25.62 -21.66 -6.47
N ARG A 378 -24.57 -20.95 -6.87
CA ARG A 378 -24.58 -20.10 -8.09
C ARG A 378 -24.45 -20.92 -9.38
N LEU A 379 -23.80 -22.08 -9.33
CA LEU A 379 -23.67 -23.01 -10.46
C LEU A 379 -24.96 -23.83 -10.67
N GLU A 380 -25.57 -24.34 -9.60
CA GLU A 380 -26.82 -25.13 -9.66
C GLU A 380 -28.04 -24.31 -10.11
N ASN A 381 -28.02 -23.00 -9.90
CA ASN A 381 -29.07 -22.08 -10.37
C ASN A 381 -28.91 -21.68 -11.86
N GLY A 382 -28.01 -22.32 -12.61
CA GLY A 382 -28.01 -22.29 -14.07
C GLY A 382 -27.70 -20.95 -14.72
N THR A 383 -26.76 -20.19 -14.18
CA THR A 383 -26.15 -19.06 -14.90
C THR A 383 -24.71 -19.38 -15.25
N ASP A 384 -24.51 -20.12 -16.35
CA ASP A 384 -23.22 -20.22 -17.01
C ASP A 384 -23.06 -19.10 -18.06
N PRO A 385 -21.87 -18.48 -18.19
CA PRO A 385 -21.57 -17.51 -19.24
C PRO A 385 -21.34 -18.25 -20.57
N ALA A 386 -22.32 -18.20 -21.46
CA ALA A 386 -22.13 -18.68 -22.83
C ALA A 386 -21.15 -17.78 -23.60
N THR A 387 -20.12 -18.41 -24.18
CA THR A 387 -19.25 -17.86 -25.23
C THR A 387 -20.10 -17.36 -26.40
N PRO A 388 -20.02 -16.07 -26.81
CA PRO A 388 -20.79 -15.60 -27.95
C PRO A 388 -20.06 -15.96 -29.26
N THR A 389 -20.68 -16.85 -30.05
CA THR A 389 -20.43 -16.97 -31.49
C THR A 389 -21.21 -15.85 -32.19
N PRO A 390 -20.67 -15.18 -33.23
CA PRO A 390 -21.30 -13.99 -33.79
C PRO A 390 -22.33 -14.36 -34.87
N GLN A 391 -23.58 -13.88 -34.74
CA GLN A 391 -24.50 -13.63 -35.87
C GLN A 391 -25.62 -12.63 -35.44
N PRO A 392 -26.25 -11.91 -36.38
CA PRO A 392 -26.50 -10.48 -36.25
C PRO A 392 -27.91 -10.08 -35.80
N ASP A 393 -27.95 -8.90 -35.18
CA ASP A 393 -29.04 -7.93 -35.07
C ASP A 393 -30.47 -8.44 -34.82
N THR A 394 -30.84 -8.52 -33.54
CA THR A 394 -32.19 -8.09 -33.08
C THR A 394 -32.14 -7.64 -31.61
N VAL A 395 -32.69 -6.45 -31.38
CA VAL A 395 -32.67 -5.72 -30.10
C VAL A 395 -33.75 -6.25 -29.15
N THR A 396 -33.37 -6.76 -27.96
CA THR A 396 -34.16 -6.74 -26.69
C THR A 396 -33.30 -7.21 -25.48
N PRO A 397 -33.67 -6.93 -24.21
CA PRO A 397 -32.80 -6.30 -23.20
C PRO A 397 -31.95 -7.25 -22.34
N THR A 398 -30.84 -6.72 -21.82
CA THR A 398 -29.81 -7.37 -20.98
C THR A 398 -30.31 -7.94 -19.64
N PRO A 399 -29.76 -9.07 -19.14
CA PRO A 399 -30.01 -9.56 -17.79
C PRO A 399 -29.37 -8.63 -16.73
N ASP A 400 -30.10 -8.41 -15.64
CA ASP A 400 -29.73 -7.48 -14.57
C ASP A 400 -28.58 -8.02 -13.71
N THR A 401 -27.35 -7.60 -14.01
CA THR A 401 -26.15 -7.96 -13.23
C THR A 401 -26.06 -7.20 -11.89
N GLY A 402 -26.99 -6.29 -11.61
CA GLY A 402 -26.93 -5.36 -10.47
C GLY A 402 -25.81 -4.32 -10.59
N LEU A 403 -24.90 -4.44 -11.56
CA LEU A 403 -23.89 -3.44 -11.91
C LEU A 403 -24.50 -2.39 -12.83
N SER A 404 -24.20 -1.13 -12.55
CA SER A 404 -24.51 -0.01 -13.43
C SER A 404 -23.86 -0.19 -14.82
N PRO A 405 -24.44 0.36 -15.90
CA PRO A 405 -23.86 0.27 -17.23
C PRO A 405 -22.41 0.76 -17.29
N THR A 406 -22.11 1.84 -16.57
CA THR A 406 -20.73 2.33 -16.42
C THR A 406 -19.85 1.29 -15.75
N ALA A 407 -20.30 0.70 -14.64
CA ALA A 407 -19.50 -0.28 -13.91
C ALA A 407 -19.24 -1.57 -14.70
N GLN A 408 -20.18 -2.01 -15.54
CA GLN A 408 -19.97 -3.15 -16.43
C GLN A 408 -18.81 -2.92 -17.41
N ILE A 409 -18.58 -1.67 -17.82
CA ILE A 409 -17.52 -1.28 -18.75
C ILE A 409 -16.19 -1.08 -18.01
N VAL A 410 -16.20 -0.34 -16.89
CA VAL A 410 -14.96 0.17 -16.27
C VAL A 410 -14.39 -0.69 -15.14
N LEU A 411 -15.18 -1.58 -14.51
CA LEU A 411 -14.66 -2.41 -13.41
C LEU A 411 -13.77 -3.54 -13.95
N PRO A 412 -12.54 -3.70 -13.45
CA PRO A 412 -11.73 -4.87 -13.75
C PRO A 412 -12.38 -6.16 -13.18
N PRO A 413 -12.01 -7.35 -13.68
CA PRO A 413 -12.60 -8.62 -13.23
C PRO A 413 -12.58 -8.80 -11.71
N LEU A 414 -11.47 -8.45 -11.04
CA LEU A 414 -11.36 -8.51 -9.58
C LEU A 414 -12.35 -7.56 -8.88
N ALA A 415 -12.60 -6.38 -9.43
CA ALA A 415 -13.58 -5.45 -8.88
C ALA A 415 -15.02 -5.99 -9.05
N LYS A 416 -15.36 -6.58 -10.20
CA LYS A 416 -16.66 -7.24 -10.40
C LYS A 416 -16.87 -8.39 -9.40
N GLN A 417 -15.84 -9.18 -9.13
CA GLN A 417 -15.88 -10.21 -8.08
C GLN A 417 -16.04 -9.62 -6.68
N ASN A 418 -15.33 -8.55 -6.36
CA ASN A 418 -15.46 -7.85 -5.09
C ASN A 418 -16.87 -7.29 -4.89
N PHE A 419 -17.48 -6.74 -5.94
CA PHE A 419 -18.84 -6.22 -5.92
C PHE A 419 -19.84 -7.32 -5.53
N ALA A 420 -19.81 -8.45 -6.22
CA ALA A 420 -20.68 -9.60 -5.93
C ALA A 420 -20.47 -10.18 -4.50
N LYS A 421 -19.26 -10.06 -3.95
CA LYS A 421 -18.97 -10.45 -2.55
C LYS A 421 -19.51 -9.42 -1.55
N LEU A 422 -19.40 -8.12 -1.86
CA LEU A 422 -19.73 -7.02 -0.96
C LEU A 422 -21.23 -6.92 -0.71
N GLN A 423 -22.07 -7.11 -1.73
CA GLN A 423 -23.53 -6.96 -1.67
C GLN A 423 -24.19 -7.75 -0.52
N HIS A 424 -23.61 -8.90 -0.15
CA HIS A 424 -24.15 -9.76 0.91
C HIS A 424 -23.24 -9.83 2.16
N SER A 425 -22.23 -8.97 2.24
CA SER A 425 -21.26 -8.98 3.33
C SER A 425 -21.64 -8.02 4.47
N SER A 426 -21.14 -8.29 5.68
CA SER A 426 -21.18 -7.32 6.79
C SER A 426 -20.33 -6.06 6.56
N PHE A 427 -19.66 -5.96 5.40
CA PHE A 427 -18.87 -4.81 4.98
C PHE A 427 -19.57 -3.98 3.91
N ALA A 428 -20.81 -4.35 3.53
CA ALA A 428 -21.61 -3.60 2.58
C ALA A 428 -21.78 -2.14 3.05
N PRO A 429 -21.42 -1.15 2.22
CA PRO A 429 -21.58 0.26 2.56
C PRO A 429 -23.06 0.63 2.79
N HIS A 430 -23.35 1.45 3.81
CA HIS A 430 -24.72 1.94 4.06
C HIS A 430 -24.77 3.17 4.99
N ASN A 431 -25.89 3.90 5.02
CA ASN A 431 -26.07 5.09 5.88
C ASN A 431 -26.84 4.86 7.20
N ARG A 432 -27.07 3.61 7.60
CA ARG A 432 -27.84 3.23 8.82
C ARG A 432 -27.11 3.41 10.15
N LEU A 433 -26.18 4.36 10.25
CA LEU A 433 -25.46 4.67 11.51
C LEU A 433 -25.87 6.03 12.06
N GLY A 434 -25.75 6.17 13.37
CA GLY A 434 -25.99 7.43 14.08
C GLY A 434 -27.46 7.86 14.11
N ALA A 435 -27.72 8.97 14.78
CA ALA A 435 -29.07 9.51 14.99
C ALA A 435 -29.33 10.81 14.23
N VAL A 436 -28.29 11.44 13.67
CA VAL A 436 -28.41 12.72 12.96
C VAL A 436 -29.10 12.54 11.61
N ASN A 437 -30.16 13.35 11.39
CA ASN A 437 -30.79 13.51 10.07
C ASN A 437 -29.87 14.37 9.18
N GLU A 438 -29.37 13.74 8.11
CA GLU A 438 -28.43 14.36 7.16
C GLU A 438 -29.13 14.98 5.93
N GLU A 439 -30.42 14.75 5.75
CA GLU A 439 -31.15 15.08 4.52
C GLU A 439 -32.11 16.27 4.65
N GLU A 440 -32.51 16.61 5.88
CA GLU A 440 -33.37 17.75 6.18
C GLU A 440 -32.59 18.88 6.85
N LEU A 441 -32.65 20.08 6.26
CA LEU A 441 -31.92 21.22 6.78
C LEU A 441 -32.63 21.78 8.01
N ALA A 442 -32.05 21.51 9.18
CA ALA A 442 -32.49 22.12 10.43
C ALA A 442 -32.19 23.63 10.48
N ALA A 443 -32.73 24.31 11.49
CA ALA A 443 -32.51 25.74 11.72
C ALA A 443 -31.01 26.09 11.73
N ALA A 444 -30.69 27.21 11.09
CA ALA A 444 -29.33 27.74 11.06
C ALA A 444 -28.81 28.01 12.48
N TYR A 445 -27.52 27.82 12.68
CA TYR A 445 -26.86 28.16 13.93
C TYR A 445 -26.76 29.67 14.10
N THR A 446 -26.90 30.15 15.32
CA THR A 446 -26.77 31.57 15.62
C THR A 446 -25.28 31.97 15.61
N PRO A 447 -24.94 33.19 15.15
CA PRO A 447 -23.59 33.73 15.31
C PRO A 447 -23.16 33.73 16.78
N VAL A 448 -21.88 33.47 17.03
CA VAL A 448 -21.29 33.49 18.37
C VAL A 448 -20.17 34.53 18.38
N PRO A 449 -20.08 35.39 19.41
CA PRO A 449 -18.98 36.35 19.51
C PRO A 449 -17.63 35.61 19.69
N PRO A 450 -16.51 36.22 19.29
CA PRO A 450 -15.19 35.67 19.59
C PRO A 450 -15.01 35.43 21.09
N ARG A 451 -14.37 34.31 21.45
CA ARG A 451 -14.08 33.96 22.84
C ARG A 451 -13.12 34.99 23.46
N ALA A 452 -13.35 35.33 24.72
CA ALA A 452 -12.38 36.06 25.53
C ALA A 452 -11.36 35.07 26.12
N LEU A 453 -10.14 35.07 25.58
CA LEU A 453 -9.08 34.16 26.02
C LEU A 453 -8.40 34.63 27.31
N LEU A 454 -7.94 33.67 28.12
CA LEU A 454 -7.12 33.97 29.30
C LEU A 454 -5.80 34.63 28.88
N PRO A 455 -5.22 35.54 29.70
CA PRO A 455 -3.93 36.14 29.41
C PRO A 455 -2.85 35.09 29.11
N GLY A 456 -2.26 35.19 27.93
CA GLY A 456 -1.22 34.27 27.45
C GLY A 456 -1.74 33.01 26.75
N SER A 457 -3.04 32.69 26.79
CA SER A 457 -3.65 31.59 26.02
C SER A 457 -3.84 31.98 24.56
N THR A 458 -3.66 31.03 23.66
CA THR A 458 -4.00 31.15 22.23
C THR A 458 -5.24 30.34 21.84
N GLY A 459 -5.93 29.74 22.81
CA GLY A 459 -7.23 29.09 22.62
C GLY A 459 -7.15 27.83 21.77
N ASN A 460 -8.19 27.58 20.96
CA ASN A 460 -8.24 26.47 20.01
C ASN A 460 -7.46 26.83 18.73
N VAL A 461 -6.44 26.04 18.40
CA VAL A 461 -5.52 26.35 17.29
C VAL A 461 -5.52 25.27 16.21
N ILE A 462 -5.73 25.70 14.97
CA ILE A 462 -5.49 24.85 13.79
C ILE A 462 -4.08 25.07 13.24
N VAL A 463 -3.37 23.98 12.93
CA VAL A 463 -2.13 23.97 12.15
C VAL A 463 -2.42 23.45 10.75
N GLY A 464 -1.97 24.17 9.72
CA GLY A 464 -2.18 23.77 8.33
C GLY A 464 -0.93 23.93 7.47
N CYS A 465 -0.87 23.20 6.36
CA CYS A 465 0.15 23.35 5.32
C CYS A 465 -0.53 23.53 3.97
N MET A 466 -0.17 24.58 3.24
CA MET A 466 -0.80 24.94 1.97
C MET A 466 0.21 25.02 0.82
N LYS A 467 -0.25 24.65 -0.38
CA LYS A 467 0.44 24.90 -1.65
C LYS A 467 -0.63 25.18 -2.71
N ASN A 468 -0.66 26.41 -3.22
CA ASN A 468 -1.61 26.88 -4.23
C ASN A 468 -3.10 26.59 -3.88
N GLU A 469 -3.61 27.21 -2.81
CA GLU A 469 -4.97 27.02 -2.29
C GLU A 469 -5.78 28.33 -2.25
N ALA A 470 -5.31 29.40 -2.91
CA ALA A 470 -5.81 30.77 -2.75
C ALA A 470 -7.35 30.92 -2.73
N PRO A 471 -8.13 30.28 -3.64
CA PRO A 471 -9.59 30.45 -3.67
C PRO A 471 -10.33 29.96 -2.41
N TYR A 472 -9.71 29.09 -1.60
CA TYR A 472 -10.39 28.37 -0.53
C TYR A 472 -10.05 28.90 0.87
N ILE A 473 -9.03 29.76 1.00
CA ILE A 473 -8.46 30.15 2.29
C ILE A 473 -9.45 30.98 3.11
N VAL A 474 -10.09 31.99 2.50
CA VAL A 474 -10.93 32.94 3.24
C VAL A 474 -12.18 32.26 3.79
N GLU A 475 -12.84 31.40 2.99
CA GLU A 475 -13.95 30.59 3.48
C GLU A 475 -13.52 29.68 4.64
N TRP A 476 -12.41 28.95 4.45
CA TRP A 476 -11.95 27.98 5.44
C TRP A 476 -11.58 28.65 6.77
N VAL A 477 -10.92 29.81 6.74
CA VAL A 477 -10.62 30.61 7.96
C VAL A 477 -11.89 31.15 8.58
N ALA A 478 -12.78 31.76 7.79
CA ALA A 478 -14.03 32.34 8.29
C ALA A 478 -14.94 31.28 8.94
N TYR A 479 -15.06 30.11 8.32
CA TYR A 479 -15.85 28.99 8.84
C TYR A 479 -15.35 28.53 10.21
N HIS A 480 -14.05 28.23 10.30
CA HIS A 480 -13.48 27.68 11.52
C HIS A 480 -13.50 28.72 12.66
N ARG A 481 -13.34 30.01 12.36
CA ARG A 481 -13.53 31.08 13.35
C ARG A 481 -14.96 31.16 13.86
N ALA A 482 -15.94 31.10 12.97
CA ALA A 482 -17.36 31.17 13.32
C ALA A 482 -17.85 29.99 14.18
N MET A 483 -17.09 28.89 14.24
CA MET A 483 -17.40 27.71 15.07
C MET A 483 -16.55 27.58 16.34
N GLY A 484 -15.67 28.55 16.63
CA GLY A 484 -14.89 28.58 17.89
C GLY A 484 -13.41 28.20 17.76
N VAL A 485 -12.81 28.27 16.57
CA VAL A 485 -11.34 28.26 16.41
C VAL A 485 -10.81 29.68 16.62
N ASP A 486 -9.88 29.83 17.55
CA ASP A 486 -9.40 31.13 17.99
C ASP A 486 -8.20 31.62 17.19
N ASN A 487 -7.29 30.71 16.81
CA ASN A 487 -6.07 31.03 16.08
C ASN A 487 -5.70 29.96 15.05
N PHE A 488 -4.82 30.33 14.12
CA PHE A 488 -4.29 29.43 13.10
C PHE A 488 -2.78 29.61 12.99
N LEU A 489 -2.07 28.53 12.69
CA LEU A 489 -0.66 28.54 12.29
C LEU A 489 -0.53 27.83 10.95
N ILE A 490 -0.38 28.61 9.88
CA ILE A 490 -0.36 28.11 8.51
C ILE A 490 1.05 28.21 7.94
N TYR A 491 1.52 27.12 7.34
CA TYR A 491 2.77 27.06 6.61
C TYR A 491 2.50 26.98 5.11
N THR A 492 3.21 27.77 4.29
CA THR A 492 3.14 27.67 2.82
C THR A 492 4.37 27.01 2.23
N ASN A 493 4.18 26.29 1.13
CA ASN A 493 5.26 25.65 0.38
C ASN A 493 5.19 26.06 -1.08
N ASP A 494 6.08 26.96 -1.51
CA ASP A 494 6.36 27.31 -2.89
C ASP A 494 5.07 27.64 -3.66
N CYS A 495 4.36 28.66 -3.17
CA CYS A 495 3.08 29.11 -3.72
C CYS A 495 3.29 30.13 -4.84
N THR A 496 2.41 30.08 -5.83
CA THR A 496 2.50 30.92 -7.05
C THR A 496 1.15 31.52 -7.46
N ASP A 497 0.10 31.28 -6.67
CA ASP A 497 -1.29 31.63 -6.99
C ASP A 497 -1.85 32.76 -6.09
N GLY A 498 -1.04 33.41 -5.26
CA GLY A 498 -1.51 34.39 -4.28
C GLY A 498 -1.79 33.83 -2.88
N THR A 499 -1.60 32.52 -2.64
CA THR A 499 -1.82 31.89 -1.32
C THR A 499 -1.02 32.58 -0.22
N THR A 500 0.26 32.87 -0.47
CA THR A 500 1.17 33.50 0.50
C THR A 500 0.68 34.90 0.87
N GLU A 501 0.28 35.69 -0.13
CA GLU A 501 -0.17 37.07 0.04
C GLU A 501 -1.51 37.17 0.78
N ILE A 502 -2.42 36.23 0.55
CA ILE A 502 -3.67 36.11 1.33
C ILE A 502 -3.36 35.84 2.80
N LEU A 503 -2.46 34.88 3.08
CA LEU A 503 -2.10 34.49 4.44
C LEU A 503 -1.31 35.58 5.17
N ASP A 504 -0.39 36.27 4.48
CA ASP A 504 0.31 37.43 5.00
C ASP A 504 -0.66 38.55 5.37
N ARG A 505 -1.64 38.84 4.50
CA ARG A 505 -2.64 39.87 4.79
C ARG A 505 -3.52 39.49 5.98
N LEU A 506 -3.96 38.24 6.06
CA LEU A 506 -4.71 37.75 7.22
C LEU A 506 -3.88 37.81 8.52
N GLN A 507 -2.56 37.60 8.45
CA GLN A 507 -1.67 37.79 9.59
C GLN A 507 -1.57 39.27 10.01
N GLU A 508 -1.41 40.19 9.06
CA GLU A 508 -1.39 41.64 9.34
C GLU A 508 -2.71 42.13 9.97
N MET A 509 -3.83 41.53 9.56
CA MET A 509 -5.15 41.79 10.14
C MET A 509 -5.34 41.14 11.54
N GLY A 510 -4.36 40.38 12.04
CA GLY A 510 -4.42 39.70 13.33
C GLY A 510 -5.33 38.47 13.35
N VAL A 511 -5.65 37.88 12.19
CA VAL A 511 -6.58 36.76 12.07
C VAL A 511 -5.88 35.40 12.24
N LEU A 512 -4.63 35.29 11.80
CA LEU A 512 -3.83 34.06 11.87
C LEU A 512 -2.32 34.33 11.96
N GLN A 513 -1.53 33.27 12.09
CA GLN A 513 -0.07 33.28 11.98
C GLN A 513 0.35 32.52 10.72
N HIS A 514 1.23 33.11 9.92
CA HIS A 514 1.72 32.56 8.66
C HIS A 514 3.26 32.39 8.70
N ARG A 515 3.76 31.29 8.15
CA ARG A 515 5.19 30.98 8.02
C ARG A 515 5.51 30.44 6.62
N ASN A 516 6.55 30.97 5.99
CA ASN A 516 7.10 30.38 4.78
C ASN A 516 7.90 29.11 5.14
N ASN A 517 7.66 28.01 4.41
CA ASN A 517 8.28 26.71 4.64
C ASN A 517 9.11 26.22 3.44
N ASP A 518 9.54 27.10 2.54
CA ASP A 518 10.19 26.74 1.27
C ASP A 518 11.58 26.14 1.48
N ASN A 519 12.24 26.53 2.58
CA ASN A 519 13.56 26.03 2.99
C ASN A 519 13.48 24.72 3.80
N TRP A 520 12.40 23.95 3.66
CA TRP A 520 12.21 22.68 4.35
C TRP A 520 13.31 21.67 3.97
N LYS A 521 13.56 20.72 4.88
CA LYS A 521 14.55 19.65 4.71
C LYS A 521 13.95 18.29 5.03
N GLY A 522 14.47 17.23 4.42
CA GLY A 522 14.04 15.84 4.65
C GLY A 522 13.13 15.32 3.54
N ASN A 523 12.17 14.47 3.91
CA ASN A 523 11.33 13.75 2.93
C ASN A 523 9.89 14.30 2.80
N SER A 524 9.47 15.20 3.70
CA SER A 524 8.12 15.75 3.68
C SER A 524 8.11 17.20 4.18
N PRO A 525 7.69 18.19 3.35
CA PRO A 525 7.52 19.57 3.79
C PRO A 525 6.52 19.70 4.94
N GLN A 526 5.43 18.92 4.89
CA GLN A 526 4.38 18.93 5.92
C GLN A 526 4.90 18.45 7.28
N GLN A 527 5.63 17.31 7.32
CA GLN A 527 6.18 16.84 8.59
C GLN A 527 7.26 17.78 9.13
N TYR A 528 8.01 18.46 8.25
CA TYR A 528 8.96 19.50 8.66
C TYR A 528 8.22 20.68 9.32
N ALA A 529 7.17 21.21 8.70
CA ALA A 529 6.35 22.29 9.25
C ALA A 529 5.74 21.92 10.61
N LEU A 530 5.17 20.71 10.74
CA LEU A 530 4.61 20.22 12.00
C LEU A 530 5.65 20.12 13.13
N ASN A 531 6.90 19.79 12.80
CA ASN A 531 7.99 19.79 13.78
C ASN A 531 8.41 21.21 14.20
N GLN A 532 8.33 22.19 13.30
CA GLN A 532 8.59 23.59 13.65
C GLN A 532 7.44 24.18 14.47
N ALA A 533 6.20 23.81 14.17
CA ALA A 533 4.99 24.30 14.85
C ALA A 533 5.06 24.12 16.37
N LEU A 534 5.63 23.01 16.85
CA LEU A 534 5.85 22.74 18.30
C LEU A 534 6.72 23.78 19.02
N LYS A 535 7.49 24.59 18.28
CA LYS A 535 8.36 25.64 18.82
C LYS A 535 7.68 27.00 18.84
N GLU A 536 6.57 27.17 18.13
CA GLU A 536 5.88 28.44 18.01
C GLU A 536 5.07 28.75 19.27
N GLY A 537 5.08 30.03 19.69
CA GLY A 537 4.34 30.48 20.86
C GLY A 537 2.83 30.19 20.75
N VAL A 538 2.27 30.33 19.54
CA VAL A 538 0.85 30.06 19.29
C VAL A 538 0.45 28.62 19.57
N ILE A 539 1.36 27.65 19.42
CA ILE A 539 1.10 26.24 19.72
C ILE A 539 1.40 25.90 21.17
N ARG A 540 2.50 26.43 21.72
CA ARG A 540 2.87 26.20 23.13
C ARG A 540 1.80 26.70 24.10
N ASN A 541 1.09 27.77 23.72
CA ASN A 541 0.07 28.41 24.53
C ASN A 541 -1.37 27.99 24.15
N ALA A 542 -1.53 27.03 23.22
CA ALA A 542 -2.84 26.56 22.78
C ALA A 542 -3.53 25.75 23.89
N GLU A 543 -4.85 25.79 23.94
CA GLU A 543 -5.69 24.92 24.77
C GLU A 543 -5.93 23.58 24.06
N TRP A 544 -6.32 23.66 22.79
CA TRP A 544 -6.51 22.54 21.88
C TRP A 544 -5.75 22.78 20.59
N ILE A 545 -5.18 21.71 20.04
CA ILE A 545 -4.43 21.73 18.80
C ILE A 545 -5.04 20.71 17.85
N THR A 546 -5.20 21.09 16.58
CA THR A 546 -5.49 20.13 15.53
C THR A 546 -4.72 20.47 14.26
N HIS A 547 -4.35 19.45 13.51
CA HIS A 547 -3.81 19.62 12.17
C HIS A 547 -4.83 19.09 11.16
N ILE A 548 -5.35 19.97 10.33
CA ILE A 548 -6.29 19.64 9.24
C ILE A 548 -5.89 20.38 7.96
N ASP A 549 -6.23 19.80 6.82
CA ASP A 549 -5.96 20.33 5.49
C ASP A 549 -7.05 21.36 5.08
N VAL A 550 -6.77 22.24 4.11
CA VAL A 550 -7.72 23.33 3.70
C VAL A 550 -8.98 22.80 3.00
N ASP A 551 -8.99 21.53 2.65
CA ASP A 551 -10.16 20.80 2.14
C ASP A 551 -10.87 19.99 3.24
N GLU A 552 -10.60 20.27 4.52
CA GLU A 552 -11.21 19.63 5.67
C GLU A 552 -11.93 20.65 6.58
N PHE A 553 -13.19 20.37 6.92
CA PHE A 553 -14.06 21.23 7.70
C PHE A 553 -14.64 20.48 8.91
N ILE A 554 -14.40 21.00 10.12
CA ILE A 554 -14.95 20.41 11.34
C ILE A 554 -16.45 20.70 11.39
N ASN A 555 -17.28 19.67 11.33
CA ASN A 555 -18.74 19.79 11.38
C ASN A 555 -19.23 19.37 12.77
N VAL A 556 -19.48 20.34 13.65
CA VAL A 556 -20.10 20.11 14.96
C VAL A 556 -21.61 20.08 14.83
N ARG A 557 -22.22 19.03 15.37
CA ARG A 557 -23.63 18.68 15.15
C ARG A 557 -24.48 18.70 16.43
N CYS A 558 -23.88 19.05 17.56
CA CYS A 558 -24.57 19.27 18.84
C CYS A 558 -24.66 20.78 19.19
N GLY A 559 -25.55 21.12 20.12
CA GLY A 559 -25.72 22.49 20.62
C GLY A 559 -25.96 23.51 19.50
N ASN A 560 -25.23 24.63 19.57
CA ASN A 560 -25.17 25.66 18.52
C ASN A 560 -24.04 25.42 17.50
N GLY A 561 -23.57 24.17 17.38
CA GLY A 561 -22.57 23.78 16.39
C GLY A 561 -21.19 24.36 16.66
N THR A 562 -20.83 24.67 17.91
CA THR A 562 -19.51 25.23 18.26
C THR A 562 -18.59 24.21 18.93
N LEU A 563 -17.28 24.44 18.91
CA LEU A 563 -16.34 23.60 19.64
C LEU A 563 -16.63 23.58 21.15
N ASP A 564 -17.08 24.70 21.72
CA ASP A 564 -17.45 24.78 23.14
C ASP A 564 -18.65 23.86 23.45
N ASP A 565 -19.70 23.89 22.62
CA ASP A 565 -20.84 22.96 22.73
C ASP A 565 -20.37 21.50 22.68
N PHE A 566 -19.43 21.19 21.79
CA PHE A 566 -18.88 19.85 21.69
C PHE A 566 -18.10 19.46 22.96
N PHE A 567 -17.23 20.32 23.47
CA PHE A 567 -16.44 20.05 24.66
C PHE A 567 -17.30 19.83 25.92
N GLU A 568 -18.45 20.51 26.02
CA GLU A 568 -19.42 20.28 27.11
C GLU A 568 -19.99 18.86 27.10
N HIS A 569 -20.12 18.22 25.92
CA HIS A 569 -20.59 16.84 25.81
C HIS A 569 -19.49 15.81 26.14
N VAL A 570 -18.22 16.20 26.08
CA VAL A 570 -17.06 15.33 26.32
C VAL A 570 -16.03 15.97 27.26
N PRO A 571 -16.41 16.38 28.48
CA PRO A 571 -15.58 17.23 29.34
C PRO A 571 -14.24 16.61 29.75
N ASP A 572 -14.17 15.27 29.77
CA ASP A 572 -12.96 14.52 30.12
C ASP A 572 -12.06 14.22 28.91
N ALA A 573 -12.49 14.50 27.68
CA ALA A 573 -11.71 14.15 26.49
C ALA A 573 -10.42 14.97 26.46
N THR A 574 -9.32 14.30 26.13
CA THR A 574 -8.05 14.94 25.78
C THR A 574 -7.76 14.81 24.29
N ASN A 575 -8.44 13.90 23.60
CA ASN A 575 -8.24 13.62 22.19
C ASN A 575 -9.58 13.29 21.53
N VAL A 576 -9.83 13.88 20.37
CA VAL A 576 -11.04 13.66 19.58
C VAL A 576 -10.60 13.14 18.22
N ALA A 577 -10.89 11.87 17.94
CA ALA A 577 -10.71 11.30 16.61
C ALA A 577 -11.86 11.77 15.72
N MET A 578 -11.61 12.79 14.92
CA MET A 578 -12.56 13.39 14.00
C MET A 578 -12.56 12.56 12.71
N THR A 579 -13.40 11.52 12.68
CA THR A 579 -13.49 10.62 11.52
C THR A 579 -13.97 11.38 10.28
N TRP A 580 -13.27 11.14 9.17
CA TRP A 580 -13.62 11.74 7.89
C TRP A 580 -14.98 11.27 7.40
N ARG A 581 -15.70 12.20 6.80
CA ARG A 581 -16.74 11.91 5.83
C ARG A 581 -16.30 12.50 4.50
N LEU A 582 -16.03 11.63 3.52
CA LEU A 582 -15.51 12.06 2.22
C LEU A 582 -16.65 12.59 1.36
N PHE A 583 -16.51 13.82 0.84
CA PHE A 583 -17.46 14.44 -0.07
C PHE A 583 -16.93 14.38 -1.50
N GLY A 584 -17.80 14.03 -2.43
CA GLY A 584 -17.51 13.94 -3.85
C GLY A 584 -17.58 15.29 -4.54
N HIS A 585 -17.36 15.27 -5.86
CA HIS A 585 -17.39 16.50 -6.66
C HIS A 585 -18.81 17.03 -6.93
N ASN A 586 -19.85 16.28 -6.54
CA ASN A 586 -21.26 16.68 -6.65
C ASN A 586 -21.72 17.12 -8.05
N GLY A 587 -21.10 16.57 -9.11
CA GLY A 587 -21.36 17.00 -10.49
C GLY A 587 -20.83 18.40 -10.84
N VAL A 588 -20.13 19.06 -9.92
CA VAL A 588 -19.51 20.37 -10.13
C VAL A 588 -18.25 20.17 -10.97
N THR A 589 -18.35 20.56 -12.23
CA THR A 589 -17.27 20.37 -13.20
C THR A 589 -16.31 21.55 -13.20
N ARG A 590 -16.84 22.77 -13.13
CA ARG A 590 -16.09 24.02 -13.19
C ARG A 590 -15.77 24.60 -11.82
N LEU A 591 -14.66 25.31 -11.71
CA LEU A 591 -14.28 26.08 -10.55
C LEU A 591 -15.11 27.37 -10.47
N SER A 592 -15.75 27.60 -9.32
CA SER A 592 -16.44 28.84 -9.00
C SER A 592 -16.02 29.37 -7.62
N ASP A 593 -16.53 30.56 -7.27
CA ASP A 593 -16.20 31.28 -6.04
C ASP A 593 -17.30 31.12 -4.97
N ASP A 594 -18.20 30.13 -5.13
CA ASP A 594 -19.20 29.85 -4.11
C ASP A 594 -18.59 28.98 -2.99
N PHE A 595 -19.23 28.99 -1.83
CA PHE A 595 -18.74 28.27 -0.66
C PHE A 595 -18.73 26.76 -0.88
N VAL A 596 -17.59 26.13 -0.59
CA VAL A 596 -17.39 24.67 -0.61
C VAL A 596 -18.48 23.99 0.21
N ILE A 597 -18.77 24.48 1.42
CA ILE A 597 -19.77 23.85 2.29
C ILE A 597 -21.22 23.95 1.75
N ASP A 598 -21.46 24.83 0.77
CA ASP A 598 -22.77 24.98 0.13
C ASP A 598 -22.85 24.23 -1.21
N GLN A 599 -21.73 24.11 -1.94
CA GLN A 599 -21.69 23.42 -3.24
C GLN A 599 -21.74 21.89 -3.11
N PHE A 600 -21.05 21.33 -2.13
CA PHE A 600 -20.82 19.88 -2.06
C PHE A 600 -21.63 19.26 -0.92
N ASP A 601 -22.78 18.68 -1.24
CA ASP A 601 -23.69 18.07 -0.27
C ASP A 601 -23.84 16.54 -0.42
N THR A 602 -23.12 15.93 -1.36
CA THR A 602 -23.08 14.47 -1.50
C THR A 602 -21.74 13.88 -1.02
N CYS A 603 -21.81 12.73 -0.36
CA CYS A 603 -20.72 12.14 0.42
C CYS A 603 -20.76 10.60 0.46
N ALA A 604 -19.72 10.04 1.06
CA ALA A 604 -19.58 8.61 1.34
C ALA A 604 -20.70 8.10 2.28
N PRO A 605 -20.93 6.79 2.37
CA PRO A 605 -21.78 6.23 3.42
C PRO A 605 -21.14 6.41 4.82
N LYS A 606 -21.95 6.61 5.87
CA LYS A 606 -21.44 6.54 7.26
C LYS A 606 -20.72 5.22 7.53
N PHE A 607 -21.33 4.10 7.17
CA PHE A 607 -20.72 2.78 7.32
C PHE A 607 -20.00 2.40 6.03
N CYS A 608 -18.66 2.53 6.02
CA CYS A 608 -17.82 2.20 4.87
C CYS A 608 -16.45 1.65 5.33
N PRO A 609 -16.40 0.42 5.87
CA PRO A 609 -15.19 -0.16 6.46
C PRO A 609 -14.03 -0.38 5.47
N LYS A 610 -14.34 -0.37 4.18
CA LYS A 610 -13.44 -0.57 3.04
C LYS A 610 -13.73 0.48 1.96
N PRO A 611 -12.74 0.96 1.20
CA PRO A 611 -11.32 0.87 1.53
C PRO A 611 -11.06 1.56 2.87
N HIS A 612 -10.02 1.13 3.60
CA HIS A 612 -9.78 1.61 4.95
C HIS A 612 -9.52 3.13 5.07
N THR A 613 -9.23 3.79 3.95
CA THR A 613 -9.04 5.24 3.87
C THR A 613 -10.30 6.04 4.17
N VAL A 614 -11.50 5.48 3.92
CA VAL A 614 -12.78 6.20 4.15
C VAL A 614 -12.99 6.50 5.63
N TRP A 615 -12.46 5.66 6.52
CA TRP A 615 -12.52 5.84 7.98
C TRP A 615 -11.22 6.37 8.58
N GLY A 616 -10.36 7.00 7.78
CA GLY A 616 -9.28 7.80 8.35
C GLY A 616 -9.82 8.94 9.22
N PHE A 617 -9.03 9.39 10.19
CA PHE A 617 -9.38 10.56 11.00
C PHE A 617 -8.19 11.53 11.10
N LYS A 618 -8.52 12.78 11.42
CA LYS A 618 -7.59 13.72 12.05
C LYS A 618 -7.90 13.80 13.53
N THR A 619 -6.95 14.22 14.34
CA THR A 619 -7.14 14.36 15.78
C THR A 619 -7.09 15.83 16.20
N MET A 620 -8.08 16.23 16.98
CA MET A 620 -7.99 17.43 17.82
C MET A 620 -7.61 16.98 19.24
N PHE A 621 -6.56 17.57 19.82
CA PHE A 621 -6.04 17.13 21.11
C PHE A 621 -5.74 18.29 22.04
N ARG A 622 -5.98 18.09 23.32
CA ARG A 622 -5.76 19.07 24.38
C ARG A 622 -4.27 19.17 24.66
N ASN A 623 -3.77 20.39 24.75
CA ASN A 623 -2.34 20.66 24.92
C ASN A 623 -1.90 20.53 26.39
N ILE A 624 -1.97 19.30 26.92
CA ILE A 624 -1.58 18.99 28.31
C ILE A 624 -0.09 18.60 28.44
N GLY A 625 0.69 18.72 27.37
CA GLY A 625 2.09 18.29 27.32
C GLY A 625 2.31 16.79 27.10
N ALA A 626 1.25 16.03 26.76
CA ALA A 626 1.31 14.57 26.66
C ALA A 626 2.09 14.03 25.45
N TYR A 627 2.36 14.85 24.42
CA TYR A 627 2.88 14.38 23.13
C TYR A 627 4.12 15.15 22.69
N GLU A 628 5.17 14.44 22.28
CA GLU A 628 6.39 15.08 21.76
C GLU A 628 6.27 15.50 20.29
N LYS A 629 5.29 14.97 19.54
CA LYS A 629 5.18 15.17 18.09
C LYS A 629 3.76 15.45 17.63
N ILE A 630 3.61 16.41 16.71
CA ILE A 630 2.42 16.56 15.88
C ILE A 630 2.66 15.82 14.56
N SER A 631 1.67 15.06 14.09
CA SER A 631 1.71 14.38 12.79
C SER A 631 0.41 14.60 12.04
N CYS A 632 0.42 14.25 10.75
CA CYS A 632 -0.65 14.53 9.80
C CYS A 632 -2.03 13.96 10.18
N HIS A 633 -2.10 12.93 11.02
CA HIS A 633 -3.36 12.31 11.47
C HIS A 633 -3.60 12.41 12.98
N ARG A 634 -2.55 12.26 13.78
CA ARG A 634 -2.63 12.21 15.25
C ARG A 634 -1.36 12.76 15.88
N PRO A 635 -1.43 13.25 17.13
CA PRO A 635 -0.22 13.45 17.90
C PRO A 635 0.45 12.08 18.19
N ASN A 636 1.78 12.10 18.24
CA ASN A 636 2.61 10.89 18.37
C ASN A 636 3.59 11.04 19.53
N LYS A 637 4.20 9.91 19.91
CA LYS A 637 5.11 9.81 21.06
C LYS A 637 4.45 10.32 22.34
N LEU A 638 3.45 9.55 22.78
CA LEU A 638 2.80 9.77 24.07
C LEU A 638 3.81 9.53 25.18
N ASP A 639 3.98 10.50 26.08
CA ASP A 639 4.75 10.34 27.30
C ASP A 639 4.07 9.31 28.22
N GLU A 640 4.83 8.32 28.69
CA GLU A 640 4.35 7.24 29.56
C GLU A 640 3.67 7.78 30.83
N SER A 641 4.15 8.89 31.38
CA SER A 641 3.58 9.53 32.58
C SER A 641 2.18 10.12 32.36
N PHE A 642 1.78 10.33 31.10
CA PHE A 642 0.46 10.84 30.72
C PHE A 642 -0.52 9.75 30.27
N LYS A 643 -0.11 8.48 30.18
CA LYS A 643 -0.97 7.39 29.68
C LYS A 643 -2.30 7.26 30.42
N SER A 644 -2.32 7.42 31.74
CA SER A 644 -3.55 7.36 32.56
C SER A 644 -4.39 8.65 32.49
N ARG A 645 -3.86 9.71 31.89
CA ARG A 645 -4.48 11.03 31.81
C ARG A 645 -5.07 11.33 30.43
N VAL A 646 -4.72 10.54 29.41
CA VAL A 646 -5.28 10.70 28.07
C VAL A 646 -6.59 9.93 27.93
N LYS A 647 -7.60 10.58 27.36
CA LYS A 647 -8.90 10.00 27.03
C LYS A 647 -9.26 10.36 25.60
N TRP A 648 -9.38 9.33 24.77
CA TRP A 648 -9.78 9.48 23.38
C TRP A 648 -11.27 9.22 23.22
N VAL A 649 -11.94 10.10 22.48
CA VAL A 649 -13.32 9.92 22.05
C VAL A 649 -13.43 9.97 20.53
N ASN A 650 -14.40 9.26 19.97
CA ASN A 650 -14.77 9.38 18.56
C ASN A 650 -15.74 10.55 18.32
N GLY A 651 -16.17 10.74 17.06
CA GLY A 651 -17.14 11.78 16.68
C GLY A 651 -18.53 11.66 17.33
N SER A 652 -18.89 10.54 17.95
CA SER A 652 -20.11 10.39 18.77
C SER A 652 -19.85 10.58 20.28
N GLY A 653 -18.65 11.02 20.68
CA GLY A 653 -18.27 11.18 22.08
C GLY A 653 -18.02 9.87 22.84
N ARG A 654 -17.93 8.74 22.12
CA ARG A 654 -17.70 7.41 22.72
C ARG A 654 -16.22 7.17 22.94
N ASP A 655 -15.87 6.58 24.08
CA ASP A 655 -14.49 6.22 24.41
C ASP A 655 -13.89 5.26 23.37
N MET A 656 -12.69 5.60 22.90
CA MET A 656 -11.87 4.77 22.01
C MET A 656 -10.39 4.75 22.43
N THR A 657 -10.10 5.08 23.69
CA THR A 657 -8.75 5.20 24.25
C THR A 657 -7.92 3.94 24.02
N GLY A 658 -8.52 2.76 24.27
CA GLY A 658 -7.85 1.48 24.05
C GLY A 658 -7.50 1.18 22.59
N GLU A 659 -8.19 1.78 21.61
CA GLU A 659 -7.89 1.60 20.17
C GLU A 659 -6.90 2.65 19.65
N ALA A 660 -6.88 3.87 20.22
CA ALA A 660 -6.23 5.02 19.61
C ALA A 660 -5.12 5.68 20.44
N ALA A 661 -4.93 5.36 21.72
CA ALA A 661 -3.88 6.03 22.52
C ALA A 661 -2.47 5.77 21.96
N GLU A 662 -2.15 4.53 21.60
CA GLU A 662 -0.79 4.11 21.23
C GLU A 662 -0.52 4.12 19.72
N ASN A 663 -1.47 3.68 18.90
CA ASN A 663 -1.30 3.59 17.45
C ASN A 663 -2.64 3.74 16.70
N GLY A 664 -2.57 3.67 15.36
CA GLY A 664 -3.75 3.77 14.49
C GLY A 664 -4.11 5.20 14.07
N TRP A 665 -4.71 5.32 12.88
CA TRP A 665 -5.20 6.59 12.31
C TRP A 665 -6.59 6.44 11.69
N ARG A 666 -7.27 5.33 11.98
CA ARG A 666 -8.53 4.94 11.35
C ARG A 666 -9.49 4.42 12.39
N SER A 667 -10.77 4.72 12.22
CA SER A 667 -11.83 4.10 13.00
C SER A 667 -12.00 2.63 12.59
N SER A 668 -12.51 1.83 13.52
CA SER A 668 -12.92 0.45 13.31
C SER A 668 -14.44 0.32 13.37
N LYS A 669 -14.98 -0.88 13.13
CA LYS A 669 -16.42 -1.13 13.35
C LYS A 669 -16.87 -0.88 14.80
N LYS A 670 -15.95 -0.88 15.76
CA LYS A 670 -16.24 -0.62 17.18
C LYS A 670 -16.13 0.86 17.55
N SER A 671 -15.26 1.59 16.88
CA SER A 671 -14.92 2.99 17.22
C SER A 671 -15.46 4.02 16.22
N ILE A 672 -16.11 3.61 15.12
CA ILE A 672 -16.77 4.53 14.19
C ILE A 672 -17.89 5.32 14.90
N GLY A 673 -17.94 6.63 14.70
CA GLY A 673 -18.91 7.52 15.32
C GLY A 673 -18.84 8.93 14.76
N TYR A 674 -19.99 9.61 14.75
CA TYR A 674 -20.28 10.78 13.93
C TYR A 674 -21.27 11.75 14.63
N ASP A 675 -22.03 11.32 15.63
CA ASP A 675 -23.25 12.01 16.07
C ASP A 675 -23.05 13.44 16.59
N LEU A 676 -21.92 13.72 17.24
CA LEU A 676 -21.62 15.04 17.81
C LEU A 676 -20.70 15.86 16.90
N LEU A 677 -19.77 15.19 16.22
CA LEU A 677 -18.74 15.80 15.39
C LEU A 677 -18.34 14.87 14.24
N GLN A 678 -18.14 15.45 13.06
CA GLN A 678 -17.60 14.80 11.87
C GLN A 678 -16.57 15.71 11.21
N LEU A 679 -15.56 15.15 10.54
CA LEU A 679 -14.66 15.94 9.69
C LEU A 679 -15.06 15.79 8.23
N ASN A 680 -15.71 16.81 7.66
CA ASN A 680 -16.06 16.80 6.25
C ASN A 680 -14.80 17.01 5.41
N HIS A 681 -14.52 16.10 4.47
CA HIS A 681 -13.34 16.18 3.62
C HIS A 681 -13.72 16.31 2.14
N TYR A 682 -13.51 17.50 1.59
CA TYR A 682 -13.82 17.90 0.21
C TYR A 682 -12.59 17.73 -0.69
N ALA A 683 -12.04 16.52 -0.73
CA ALA A 683 -10.73 16.25 -1.32
C ALA A 683 -10.60 16.63 -2.80
N LEU A 684 -11.70 16.57 -3.56
CA LEU A 684 -11.72 16.90 -4.99
C LEU A 684 -12.22 18.32 -5.24
N ARG A 685 -13.25 18.75 -4.51
CA ARG A 685 -14.05 19.92 -4.84
C ARG A 685 -14.59 19.75 -6.27
N SER A 686 -14.39 20.68 -7.19
CA SER A 686 -14.78 20.51 -8.60
C SER A 686 -13.83 19.61 -9.40
N ALA A 687 -14.27 19.15 -10.59
CA ALA A 687 -13.42 18.40 -11.51
C ALA A 687 -12.20 19.22 -12.00
N GLU A 688 -12.36 20.51 -12.27
CA GLU A 688 -11.24 21.42 -12.57
C GLU A 688 -10.26 21.56 -11.39
N SER A 689 -10.78 21.69 -10.16
CA SER A 689 -9.94 21.71 -8.94
C SER A 689 -9.11 20.44 -8.78
N PHE A 690 -9.68 19.28 -9.14
CA PHE A 690 -8.95 18.01 -9.18
C PHE A 690 -7.77 18.03 -10.16
N LEU A 691 -7.89 18.65 -11.33
CA LEU A 691 -6.77 18.78 -12.28
C LEU A 691 -5.64 19.61 -11.69
N ILE A 692 -5.97 20.75 -11.06
CA ILE A 692 -4.99 21.61 -10.39
C ILE A 692 -4.32 20.85 -9.23
N LYS A 693 -5.09 20.05 -8.48
CA LYS A 693 -4.57 19.16 -7.44
C LYS A 693 -3.60 18.13 -8.01
N ARG A 694 -3.90 17.51 -9.16
CA ARG A 694 -2.98 16.61 -9.86
C ARG A 694 -1.67 17.31 -10.24
N GLN A 695 -1.75 18.51 -10.79
CA GLN A 695 -0.58 19.25 -11.25
C GLN A 695 0.37 19.61 -10.11
N ARG A 696 -0.14 20.05 -8.96
CA ARG A 696 0.70 20.48 -7.82
C ARG A 696 1.22 19.33 -6.93
N GLY A 697 0.57 18.16 -6.95
CA GLY A 697 0.94 16.99 -6.12
C GLY A 697 0.47 17.07 -4.65
N ARG A 698 0.98 16.17 -3.78
CA ARG A 698 0.63 16.10 -2.34
C ARG A 698 1.79 16.57 -1.45
N ALA A 699 1.47 17.29 -0.38
CA ALA A 699 2.46 17.77 0.60
C ALA A 699 3.13 16.64 1.44
N LEU A 700 2.45 15.51 1.65
CA LEU A 700 3.00 14.36 2.40
C LEU A 700 3.74 13.35 1.52
N HIS A 701 3.33 13.20 0.26
CA HIS A 701 3.85 12.21 -0.69
C HIS A 701 4.15 12.89 -2.02
N VAL A 702 5.28 13.59 -2.07
CA VAL A 702 5.70 14.39 -3.24
C VAL A 702 6.00 13.54 -4.48
N ASP A 703 6.31 12.24 -4.30
CA ASP A 703 6.71 11.32 -5.38
C ASP A 703 5.56 10.45 -5.95
N ARG A 704 4.30 10.72 -5.58
CA ARG A 704 3.13 9.95 -6.09
C ARG A 704 2.27 10.80 -7.03
N SER A 705 2.19 10.40 -8.31
CA SER A 705 1.26 11.00 -9.27
C SER A 705 -0.19 10.74 -8.85
N ILE A 706 -0.99 11.81 -8.77
CA ILE A 706 -2.44 11.72 -8.56
C ILE A 706 -3.08 11.39 -9.92
N GLY A 707 -3.63 10.17 -10.04
CA GLY A 707 -4.34 9.72 -11.25
C GLY A 707 -5.78 9.32 -10.96
N ILE A 708 -6.41 8.60 -11.89
CA ILE A 708 -7.81 8.17 -11.78
C ILE A 708 -8.10 7.32 -10.53
N ASN A 709 -7.11 6.56 -10.05
CA ASN A 709 -7.20 5.79 -8.80
C ASN A 709 -7.38 6.66 -7.55
N TYR A 710 -6.97 7.93 -7.59
CA TYR A 710 -7.25 8.89 -6.53
C TYR A 710 -8.70 9.36 -6.62
N TRP A 711 -9.18 9.70 -7.82
CA TRP A 711 -10.58 10.06 -8.08
C TRP A 711 -11.53 8.97 -7.57
N ILE A 712 -11.30 7.70 -7.95
CA ILE A 712 -12.11 6.56 -7.52
C ILE A 712 -12.21 6.49 -5.99
N ARG A 713 -11.12 6.74 -5.26
CA ARG A 713 -11.07 6.67 -3.80
C ARG A 713 -11.69 7.87 -3.08
N MET A 714 -11.78 9.03 -3.74
CA MET A 714 -12.17 10.29 -3.11
C MET A 714 -13.53 10.83 -3.57
N ASP A 715 -14.00 10.48 -4.77
CA ASP A 715 -15.25 10.99 -5.33
C ASP A 715 -16.48 10.27 -4.78
N TRP A 716 -16.95 10.62 -3.59
CA TRP A 716 -18.13 9.96 -3.01
C TRP A 716 -19.38 10.83 -3.14
N SER A 717 -20.31 10.45 -4.01
CA SER A 717 -21.51 11.26 -4.32
C SER A 717 -22.83 10.51 -4.07
N ASP A 718 -22.81 9.48 -3.22
CA ASP A 718 -23.89 8.48 -3.11
C ASP A 718 -24.95 8.83 -2.06
N PHE A 719 -24.55 9.46 -0.95
CA PHE A 719 -25.45 9.88 0.14
C PHE A 719 -25.41 11.38 0.32
N ARG A 720 -26.48 11.97 0.86
CA ARG A 720 -26.54 13.41 1.11
C ARG A 720 -26.23 13.74 2.57
N ASP A 721 -25.47 14.81 2.80
CA ASP A 721 -25.25 15.43 4.12
C ASP A 721 -25.23 16.96 4.00
N ILE A 722 -26.33 17.59 4.40
CA ILE A 722 -26.49 19.06 4.43
C ILE A 722 -26.34 19.66 5.83
N THR A 723 -25.89 18.88 6.82
CA THR A 723 -25.85 19.34 8.23
C THR A 723 -24.91 20.52 8.44
N ILE A 724 -23.81 20.57 7.67
CA ILE A 724 -22.84 21.67 7.72
C ILE A 724 -23.45 23.00 7.23
N LYS A 725 -24.49 22.96 6.37
CA LYS A 725 -25.12 24.16 5.80
C LYS A 725 -25.83 25.04 6.82
N ARG A 726 -26.11 24.51 8.01
CA ARG A 726 -26.60 25.30 9.15
C ARG A 726 -25.65 26.44 9.53
N ASN A 727 -24.38 26.34 9.13
CA ASN A 727 -23.34 27.35 9.34
C ASN A 727 -23.35 28.48 8.30
N ILE A 728 -24.03 28.34 7.16
CA ILE A 728 -23.93 29.30 6.04
C ILE A 728 -24.17 30.74 6.49
N PRO A 729 -25.20 31.07 7.30
CA PRO A 729 -25.41 32.46 7.72
C PRO A 729 -24.25 33.04 8.56
N ARG A 730 -23.72 32.26 9.52
CA ARG A 730 -22.60 32.74 10.37
C ARG A 730 -21.26 32.75 9.63
N LEU A 731 -21.05 31.80 8.72
CA LEU A 731 -19.92 31.82 7.78
C LEU A 731 -19.97 33.08 6.92
N ARG A 732 -21.11 33.37 6.30
CA ARG A 732 -21.29 34.56 5.45
C ARG A 732 -20.95 35.84 6.22
N ALA A 733 -21.46 35.98 7.44
CA ALA A 733 -21.17 37.15 8.26
C ALA A 733 -19.66 37.34 8.54
N GLU A 734 -18.94 36.27 8.88
CA GLU A 734 -17.49 36.36 9.13
C GLU A 734 -16.68 36.53 7.83
N TYR A 735 -17.09 35.87 6.75
CA TYR A 735 -16.48 36.01 5.43
C TYR A 735 -16.61 37.44 4.91
N ASP A 736 -17.81 38.02 4.96
CA ASP A 736 -18.07 39.39 4.50
C ASP A 736 -17.26 40.41 5.35
N ARG A 737 -17.11 40.15 6.66
CA ARG A 737 -16.25 40.96 7.54
C ARG A 737 -14.79 40.93 7.12
N LEU A 738 -14.25 39.75 6.76
CA LEU A 738 -12.87 39.63 6.28
C LEU A 738 -12.70 40.30 4.90
N MET A 739 -13.64 40.05 3.99
CA MET A 739 -13.61 40.56 2.61
C MET A 739 -13.88 42.06 2.47
N ALA A 740 -14.28 42.72 3.57
CA ALA A 740 -14.31 44.18 3.65
C ALA A 740 -12.90 44.80 3.50
N ASP A 741 -11.82 44.05 3.78
CA ASP A 741 -10.46 44.50 3.51
C ASP A 741 -10.14 44.44 2.00
N ASP A 742 -9.87 45.60 1.40
CA ASP A 742 -9.64 45.72 -0.04
C ASP A 742 -8.43 44.93 -0.54
N THR A 743 -7.36 44.87 0.26
CA THR A 743 -6.13 44.14 -0.08
C THR A 743 -6.38 42.64 -0.10
N LEU A 744 -7.03 42.10 0.94
CA LEU A 744 -7.40 40.69 1.02
C LEU A 744 -8.32 40.30 -0.14
N ARG A 745 -9.36 41.10 -0.38
CA ARG A 745 -10.32 40.87 -1.47
C ARG A 745 -9.64 40.88 -2.84
N THR A 746 -8.70 41.80 -3.06
CA THR A 746 -7.93 41.86 -4.31
C THR A 746 -7.08 40.61 -4.52
N TRP A 747 -6.39 40.13 -3.48
CA TRP A 747 -5.59 38.91 -3.58
C TRP A 747 -6.43 37.65 -3.77
N HIS A 748 -7.58 37.56 -3.09
CA HIS A 748 -8.57 36.49 -3.33
C HIS A 748 -8.99 36.44 -4.80
N GLN A 749 -9.37 37.58 -5.38
CA GLN A 749 -9.77 37.68 -6.79
C GLN A 749 -8.63 37.31 -7.76
N LYS A 750 -7.40 37.73 -7.46
CA LYS A 750 -6.21 37.35 -8.24
C LYS A 750 -5.96 35.85 -8.20
N GLY A 751 -6.05 35.23 -7.02
CA GLY A 751 -5.87 33.79 -6.89
C GLY A 751 -6.97 32.99 -7.57
N LEU A 752 -8.22 33.44 -7.47
CA LEU A 752 -9.32 32.85 -8.24
C LEU A 752 -9.07 32.94 -9.76
N ALA A 753 -8.66 34.11 -10.26
CA ALA A 753 -8.33 34.29 -11.66
C ALA A 753 -7.16 33.40 -12.11
N TRP A 754 -6.14 33.24 -11.27
CA TRP A 754 -5.03 32.32 -11.52
C TRP A 754 -5.51 30.87 -11.64
N HIS A 755 -6.38 30.41 -10.73
CA HIS A 755 -6.90 29.04 -10.75
C HIS A 755 -7.78 28.78 -11.99
N ARG A 756 -8.60 29.76 -12.40
CA ARG A 756 -9.37 29.67 -13.65
C ARG A 756 -8.46 29.57 -14.88
N ALA A 757 -7.46 30.44 -14.97
CA ALA A 757 -6.49 30.40 -16.07
C ALA A 757 -5.70 29.08 -16.06
N LYS A 758 -5.35 28.57 -14.89
CA LYS A 758 -4.67 27.27 -14.76
C LYS A 758 -5.57 26.11 -15.20
N ALA A 759 -6.86 26.13 -14.86
CA ALA A 759 -7.80 25.13 -15.34
C ALA A 759 -7.90 25.16 -16.88
N GLU A 760 -8.00 26.33 -17.49
CA GLU A 760 -7.99 26.50 -18.96
C GLU A 760 -6.69 25.97 -19.59
N GLU A 761 -5.53 26.27 -19.00
CA GLU A 761 -4.23 25.72 -19.43
C GLU A 761 -4.22 24.19 -19.37
N LEU A 762 -4.69 23.60 -18.27
CA LEU A 762 -4.71 22.14 -18.09
C LEU A 762 -5.69 21.47 -19.07
N HIS A 763 -6.82 22.09 -19.41
CA HIS A 763 -7.71 21.61 -20.46
C HIS A 763 -7.05 21.59 -21.85
N ALA A 764 -6.12 22.49 -22.12
CA ALA A 764 -5.36 22.51 -23.37
C ALA A 764 -4.29 21.40 -23.46
N ILE A 765 -3.99 20.70 -22.35
CA ILE A 765 -3.02 19.60 -22.31
C ILE A 765 -3.77 18.26 -22.47
N PRO A 766 -3.53 17.48 -23.55
CA PRO A 766 -4.29 16.26 -23.83
C PRO A 766 -4.36 15.26 -22.67
N GLU A 767 -3.25 15.04 -21.93
CA GLU A 767 -3.22 14.12 -20.78
C GLU A 767 -4.15 14.53 -19.62
N PHE A 768 -4.32 15.84 -19.40
CA PHE A 768 -5.20 16.37 -18.37
C PHE A 768 -6.64 16.37 -18.83
N GLN A 769 -6.89 16.69 -20.11
CA GLN A 769 -8.21 16.58 -20.73
C GLN A 769 -8.72 15.13 -20.71
N ASP A 770 -7.88 14.16 -21.06
CA ASP A 770 -8.22 12.74 -21.01
C ASP A 770 -8.56 12.29 -19.58
N LEU A 771 -7.79 12.73 -18.58
CA LEU A 771 -8.10 12.43 -17.18
C LEU A 771 -9.42 13.05 -16.76
N TYR A 772 -9.68 14.30 -17.13
CA TYR A 772 -10.92 15.01 -16.84
C TYR A 772 -12.11 14.23 -17.41
N ASP A 773 -12.03 13.83 -18.68
CA ASP A 773 -13.09 13.07 -19.35
C ASP A 773 -13.28 11.68 -18.73
N GLN A 774 -12.20 11.01 -18.35
CA GLN A 774 -12.27 9.73 -17.62
C GLN A 774 -12.95 9.90 -16.25
N ALA A 775 -12.57 10.94 -15.50
CA ALA A 775 -13.13 11.24 -14.19
C ALA A 775 -14.65 11.47 -14.27
N LEU A 776 -15.12 12.27 -15.23
CA LEU A 776 -16.54 12.56 -15.40
C LEU A 776 -17.37 11.38 -15.92
N LYS A 777 -16.76 10.47 -16.69
CA LYS A 777 -17.41 9.23 -17.14
C LYS A 777 -17.56 8.21 -16.02
N LEU A 778 -16.73 8.27 -14.98
CA LEU A 778 -16.71 7.35 -13.85
C LEU A 778 -17.84 7.65 -12.85
N LYS A 779 -19.03 7.15 -13.17
CA LYS A 779 -20.20 7.13 -12.28
C LYS A 779 -20.38 5.72 -11.72
N LEU A 780 -20.06 5.56 -10.43
CA LEU A 780 -20.15 4.31 -9.70
C LEU A 780 -21.04 4.50 -8.47
N THR A 781 -21.82 3.48 -8.12
CA THR A 781 -22.50 3.40 -6.81
C THR A 781 -21.48 3.23 -5.69
N GLU A 782 -21.92 3.41 -4.44
CA GLU A 782 -21.06 3.27 -3.28
C GLU A 782 -20.46 1.85 -3.20
N THR A 783 -21.26 0.82 -3.51
CA THR A 783 -20.80 -0.57 -3.48
C THR A 783 -19.83 -0.88 -4.62
N GLU A 784 -20.09 -0.38 -5.82
CA GLU A 784 -19.18 -0.50 -6.98
C GLU A 784 -17.84 0.19 -6.72
N ARG A 785 -17.89 1.37 -6.11
CA ARG A 785 -16.70 2.14 -5.75
C ARG A 785 -15.86 1.44 -4.70
N VAL A 786 -16.47 0.88 -3.65
CA VAL A 786 -15.75 0.04 -2.67
C VAL A 786 -15.10 -1.14 -3.37
N ALA A 787 -15.82 -1.81 -4.27
CA ALA A 787 -15.32 -2.98 -4.98
C ALA A 787 -14.10 -2.66 -5.85
N TYR A 788 -14.16 -1.54 -6.56
CA TYR A 788 -13.05 -1.06 -7.40
C TYR A 788 -11.86 -0.62 -6.54
N ALA A 789 -12.08 0.18 -5.50
CA ALA A 789 -11.01 0.59 -4.60
C ALA A 789 -10.29 -0.61 -3.93
N LEU A 790 -11.03 -1.66 -3.58
CA LEU A 790 -10.44 -2.90 -3.04
C LEU A 790 -9.58 -3.64 -4.06
N ALA A 791 -9.98 -3.67 -5.34
CA ALA A 791 -9.17 -4.29 -6.38
C ALA A 791 -7.83 -3.55 -6.55
N LEU A 792 -7.87 -2.21 -6.53
CA LEU A 792 -6.66 -1.37 -6.61
C LEU A 792 -5.70 -1.56 -5.43
N ASP A 793 -6.22 -1.75 -4.21
CA ASP A 793 -5.39 -1.98 -3.01
C ASP A 793 -4.71 -3.37 -3.02
N MET A 794 -5.18 -4.32 -3.84
CA MET A 794 -4.55 -5.65 -4.01
C MET A 794 -3.47 -5.68 -5.10
N GLU A 795 -3.46 -4.69 -5.98
CA GLU A 795 -2.47 -4.52 -7.06
C GLU A 795 -1.23 -3.72 -6.63
N SER A 796 -1.32 -2.99 -5.50
CA SER A 796 -0.30 -2.05 -5.01
C SER A 796 0.78 -2.64 -4.09
#